data_AF-A0A0F9QKM5-F1
#
_entry.id   AF-A0A0F9QKM5-F1
#
_cell.length_a   1.000
_cell.length_b   1.000
_cell.length_c   1.000
_cell.angle_alpha   90.00
_cell.angle_beta   90.00
_cell.angle_gamma   90.00
#
_symmetry.space_group_name_H-M   'P 1'
#
loop_
_entity.id
_entity.type
_entity.pdbx_description
1 polymer ?
#
loop_
_entity_poly.entity_id
_entity_poly.type
_entity_poly.pdbx_seq_one_letter_code
_entity_poly.pdbx_strand_id
1 'polypeptide(L)'
;MALSPLTESLQEIFLDPYLETIVGDVVAKAGGDVFAQVLISSFVEGGRETLTGSMSQFIFGRSSNNPIISTHHQFQEIHATSETATRNAIENQESFIQIKPKLSSVIKTGASLLLATALVGFGGPMFFGASLVAGVSAIRSFSKGLVLKTVIHNIVSQKLPSDYYITADPSNRIFSEGFQDTEVTLPIDRPTPSQEMIENTIKLRLGRNLFGIFINQYSERPIHFMTPDGKIDNVLKDARRESRLASDSYSTLELIEDLRNEIQTFSEELALLFPERLVQSYRKYTHKSLSHLIERADEYVSMYIISPGRKDSDYVISEKIMTLLEEKIAERLGAKALGCMYLIEKYKNREIDILQFIKKLEAELGRVSGDIGVTDTELSLILAGTRGFIKHIKGRITSPRHKGYNLDYKFSKERLEQFRGFIQDFSGGRAIKAIERINKFELLNPDLKEYSGEQVTITNPNFFKNLKTNPAVSYWYGFLRADGSISVRYRISIELSVKDKDRLIQFADAVGLDRTRIKERIRYHRYKGDLKGYTSAYIQFESKSMHNDLVETKFQSSKSVVKSVPNYVKESLSEAKKISNQWWTTSQGKIALSFLLGFYDGDGHYKGGKSAVIYSASKMFLEDVKKVFGIKNRVLTSRVPGETAWIFDREYTSKGFYSLSLGPRLFDMMMDSYYNSMKRKRPSADTNLQNFLGDLT
;
A
#
# COMPACT_ATOMS: atom_id res chain seq x y z
N MET A 1 3.70 -4.94 -16.51
CA MET A 1 4.08 -5.94 -17.54
C MET A 1 5.55 -5.70 -17.82
N ALA A 2 6.37 -6.74 -17.90
CA ALA A 2 7.78 -6.58 -18.30
C ALA A 2 7.85 -6.27 -19.80
N LEU A 3 8.80 -5.42 -20.20
CA LEU A 3 9.12 -5.21 -21.61
C LEU A 3 9.65 -6.51 -22.22
N SER A 4 9.65 -6.62 -23.54
CA SER A 4 10.33 -7.76 -24.17
C SER A 4 11.84 -7.65 -23.89
N PRO A 5 12.55 -8.76 -23.61
CA PRO A 5 13.99 -8.71 -23.33
C PRO A 5 14.81 -7.98 -24.39
N LEU A 6 14.38 -8.04 -25.66
CA LEU A 6 15.01 -7.32 -26.77
C LEU A 6 14.88 -5.79 -26.64
N THR A 7 13.71 -5.31 -26.19
CA THR A 7 13.43 -3.88 -26.04
C THR A 7 14.17 -3.30 -24.84
N GLU A 8 14.27 -4.06 -23.76
CA GLU A 8 15.03 -3.71 -22.56
C GLU A 8 16.52 -3.63 -22.88
N SER A 9 17.08 -4.62 -23.59
CA SER A 9 18.48 -4.59 -24.03
C SER A 9 18.80 -3.44 -24.99
N LEU A 10 17.89 -3.07 -25.91
CA LEU A 10 18.12 -1.93 -26.80
C LEU A 10 18.07 -0.59 -26.06
N GLN A 11 17.27 -0.48 -24.99
CA GLN A 11 17.21 0.72 -24.16
C GLN A 11 18.48 0.89 -23.33
N GLU A 12 18.93 -0.17 -22.67
CA GLU A 12 20.15 -0.15 -21.85
C GLU A 12 21.40 0.12 -22.71
N ILE A 13 21.47 -0.43 -23.94
CA ILE A 13 22.68 -0.29 -24.78
C ILE A 13 22.76 1.08 -25.45
N PHE A 14 21.65 1.67 -25.89
CA PHE A 14 21.68 2.85 -26.75
C PHE A 14 21.07 4.10 -26.13
N LEU A 15 20.02 3.95 -25.32
CA LEU A 15 19.23 5.08 -24.85
C LEU A 15 19.74 5.59 -23.50
N ASP A 16 20.08 4.71 -22.57
CA ASP A 16 20.51 5.09 -21.23
C ASP A 16 21.86 5.82 -21.24
N PRO A 17 22.91 5.36 -21.97
CA PRO A 17 24.17 6.11 -22.09
C PRO A 17 24.00 7.47 -22.76
N TYR A 18 23.05 7.58 -23.70
CA TYR A 18 22.75 8.82 -24.42
C TYR A 18 22.06 9.85 -23.51
N LEU A 19 21.08 9.41 -22.72
CA LEU A 19 20.40 10.26 -21.75
C LEU A 19 21.34 10.70 -20.62
N GLU A 20 22.16 9.79 -20.09
CA GLU A 20 23.15 10.11 -19.06
C GLU A 20 24.14 11.17 -19.55
N THR A 21 24.62 11.04 -20.80
CA THR A 21 25.53 12.01 -21.41
C THR A 21 24.88 13.39 -21.56
N ILE A 22 23.64 13.46 -22.07
CA ILE A 22 22.95 14.73 -22.29
C ILE A 22 22.59 15.42 -20.96
N VAL A 23 22.06 14.66 -20.00
CA VAL A 23 21.66 15.19 -18.70
C VAL A 23 22.88 15.62 -17.91
N GLY A 24 23.94 14.80 -17.90
CA GLY A 24 25.23 15.15 -17.31
C GLY A 24 25.79 16.45 -17.89
N ASP A 25 25.81 16.58 -19.22
CA ASP A 25 26.26 17.80 -19.91
C ASP A 25 25.46 19.04 -19.55
N VAL A 26 24.14 18.92 -19.45
CA VAL A 26 23.24 20.03 -19.11
C VAL A 26 23.46 20.46 -17.66
N VAL A 27 23.60 19.51 -16.74
CA VAL A 27 23.83 19.79 -15.32
C VAL A 27 25.23 20.36 -15.10
N ALA A 28 26.25 19.85 -15.80
CA ALA A 28 27.60 20.39 -15.79
C ALA A 28 27.64 21.85 -16.31
N LYS A 29 26.96 22.14 -17.43
CA LYS A 29 26.84 23.49 -18.00
C LYS A 29 26.06 24.45 -17.10
N ALA A 30 25.20 23.92 -16.23
CA ALA A 30 24.49 24.68 -15.19
C ALA A 30 25.32 24.86 -13.90
N GLY A 31 26.58 24.41 -13.88
CA GLY A 31 27.47 24.51 -12.71
C GLY A 31 27.27 23.43 -11.65
N GLY A 32 26.52 22.37 -11.96
CA GLY A 32 26.35 21.21 -11.09
C GLY A 32 27.61 20.35 -11.04
N ASP A 33 27.99 19.95 -9.82
CA ASP A 33 29.10 19.02 -9.61
C ASP A 33 28.75 17.60 -10.06
N VAL A 34 29.73 16.70 -10.00
CA VAL A 34 29.56 15.29 -10.41
C VAL A 34 28.42 14.61 -9.65
N PHE A 35 28.21 14.97 -8.38
CA PHE A 35 27.11 14.42 -7.58
C PHE A 35 25.75 14.87 -8.12
N ALA A 36 25.58 16.15 -8.45
CA ALA A 36 24.35 16.66 -9.06
C ALA A 36 24.08 16.04 -10.43
N GLN A 37 25.13 15.81 -11.23
CA GLN A 37 25.03 15.15 -12.53
C GLN A 37 24.51 13.71 -12.38
N VAL A 38 25.10 12.92 -11.48
CA VAL A 38 24.68 11.53 -11.20
C VAL A 38 23.26 11.48 -10.64
N LEU A 39 22.93 12.37 -9.70
CA LEU A 39 21.61 12.42 -9.07
C LEU A 39 20.51 12.71 -10.10
N ILE A 40 20.69 13.73 -10.94
CA ILE A 40 19.67 14.14 -11.91
C ILE A 40 19.57 13.13 -13.06
N SER A 41 20.68 12.54 -13.52
CA SER A 41 20.64 11.44 -14.49
C SER A 41 19.85 10.24 -13.96
N SER A 42 20.05 9.87 -12.69
CA SER A 42 19.32 8.78 -12.03
C SER A 42 17.80 9.08 -11.92
N PHE A 43 17.42 10.34 -11.68
CA PHE A 43 16.01 10.76 -11.66
C PHE A 43 15.35 10.71 -13.05
N VAL A 44 16.09 11.10 -14.10
CA VAL A 44 15.60 11.06 -15.48
C VAL A 44 15.40 9.61 -15.95
N GLU A 45 16.33 8.73 -15.60
CA GLU A 45 16.25 7.29 -15.87
C GLU A 45 15.04 6.66 -15.17
N GLY A 46 14.85 6.90 -13.86
CA GLY A 46 13.66 6.40 -13.14
C GLY A 46 12.33 6.97 -13.66
N GLY A 47 12.33 8.21 -14.16
CA GLY A 47 11.18 8.82 -14.85
C GLY A 47 10.85 8.15 -16.18
N ARG A 48 11.88 7.81 -16.98
CA ARG A 48 11.74 7.08 -18.25
C ARG A 48 11.08 5.72 -18.04
N GLU A 49 11.53 4.93 -17.09
CA GLU A 49 10.98 3.60 -16.81
C GLU A 49 9.48 3.66 -16.44
N THR A 50 9.10 4.69 -15.70
CA THR A 50 7.71 4.92 -15.28
C THR A 50 6.81 5.34 -16.45
N LEU A 51 7.30 6.19 -17.35
CA LEU A 51 6.53 6.69 -18.50
C LEU A 51 6.45 5.68 -19.65
N THR A 52 7.54 4.98 -19.96
CA THR A 52 7.58 3.99 -21.06
C THR A 52 6.71 2.78 -20.77
N GLY A 53 6.59 2.36 -19.50
CA GLY A 53 5.64 1.34 -19.07
C GLY A 53 4.17 1.74 -19.30
N SER A 54 3.87 3.02 -19.12
CA SER A 54 2.52 3.60 -19.26
C SER A 54 2.15 3.83 -20.74
N MET A 55 3.09 4.28 -21.56
CA MET A 55 2.89 4.60 -22.98
C MET A 55 2.81 3.35 -23.86
N SER A 56 3.53 2.28 -23.50
CA SER A 56 3.41 0.96 -24.15
C SER A 56 2.00 0.37 -24.00
N GLN A 57 1.34 0.57 -22.85
CA GLN A 57 -0.07 0.19 -22.66
C GLN A 57 -1.04 1.00 -23.54
N PHE A 58 -0.73 2.27 -23.82
CA PHE A 58 -1.56 3.13 -24.65
C PHE A 58 -1.44 2.79 -26.15
N ILE A 59 -0.22 2.50 -26.62
CA ILE A 59 0.06 2.24 -28.04
C ILE A 59 -0.30 0.79 -28.43
N PHE A 60 -0.10 -0.18 -27.52
CA PHE A 60 -0.29 -1.60 -27.83
C PHE A 60 -1.46 -2.27 -27.09
N GLY A 61 -2.16 -1.55 -26.20
CA GLY A 61 -3.34 -2.03 -25.51
C GLY A 61 -4.60 -1.96 -26.37
N ARG A 62 -4.84 -2.97 -27.21
CA ARG A 62 -6.15 -3.12 -27.89
C ARG A 62 -7.24 -3.46 -26.88
N SER A 63 -8.21 -2.55 -26.77
CA SER A 63 -9.51 -2.75 -26.14
C SER A 63 -10.29 -3.86 -26.85
N SER A 64 -10.72 -4.88 -26.10
CA SER A 64 -11.53 -5.99 -26.58
C SER A 64 -13.01 -5.60 -26.61
N ASN A 65 -13.59 -5.39 -27.80
CA ASN A 65 -15.03 -5.54 -28.07
C ASN A 65 -15.31 -5.66 -29.59
N ASN A 66 -15.59 -6.91 -30.03
CA ASN A 66 -16.32 -7.38 -31.24
C ASN A 66 -15.79 -7.08 -32.68
N PRO A 67 -16.28 -7.77 -33.73
CA PRO A 67 -16.02 -9.18 -34.07
C PRO A 67 -15.39 -9.37 -35.48
N ILE A 68 -14.78 -10.55 -35.69
CA ILE A 68 -14.52 -11.29 -36.94
C ILE A 68 -14.33 -10.46 -38.24
N ILE A 69 -13.08 -10.34 -38.69
CA ILE A 69 -12.72 -10.34 -40.12
C ILE A 69 -11.48 -11.23 -40.29
N SER A 70 -11.63 -12.26 -41.10
CA SER A 70 -10.57 -13.17 -41.54
C SER A 70 -9.72 -12.53 -42.62
N THR A 71 -8.41 -12.48 -42.45
CA THR A 71 -7.47 -12.37 -43.57
C THR A 71 -6.43 -13.47 -43.47
N HIS A 72 -6.55 -14.37 -44.44
CA HIS A 72 -5.68 -15.49 -44.73
C HIS A 72 -4.52 -14.93 -45.57
N HIS A 73 -3.28 -15.05 -45.11
CA HIS A 73 -2.12 -14.95 -46.01
C HIS A 73 -1.14 -16.08 -45.73
N GLN A 74 -1.00 -16.91 -46.76
CA GLN A 74 -0.11 -18.06 -46.89
C GLN A 74 1.35 -17.65 -46.71
N PHE A 75 2.05 -18.49 -45.95
CA PHE A 75 3.49 -18.66 -46.03
C PHE A 75 3.87 -19.24 -47.41
N GLN A 76 4.86 -18.65 -48.06
CA GLN A 76 5.73 -19.37 -49.00
C GLN A 76 7.15 -19.36 -48.43
N GLU A 77 7.70 -20.57 -48.31
CA GLU A 77 9.09 -20.86 -47.98
C GLU A 77 10.04 -20.28 -49.03
N ILE A 78 11.14 -19.68 -48.59
CA ILE A 78 12.39 -19.60 -49.38
C ILE A 78 13.53 -20.06 -48.48
N HIS A 79 14.16 -21.15 -48.89
CA HIS A 79 15.35 -21.75 -48.30
C HIS A 79 16.61 -20.89 -48.54
N ALA A 80 17.56 -21.07 -47.63
CA ALA A 80 18.85 -20.41 -47.51
C ALA A 80 19.74 -20.44 -48.77
N THR A 81 20.38 -19.30 -49.06
CA THR A 81 21.81 -19.16 -49.43
C THR A 81 22.10 -17.69 -49.81
N SER A 82 22.80 -16.93 -48.95
CA SER A 82 23.66 -15.79 -49.34
C SER A 82 24.11 -15.01 -48.08
N GLU A 83 25.11 -15.54 -47.36
CA GLU A 83 25.80 -14.79 -46.29
C GLU A 83 26.87 -13.82 -46.85
N THR A 84 27.08 -13.83 -48.18
CA THR A 84 28.12 -13.05 -48.85
C THR A 84 27.60 -11.72 -49.42
N ALA A 85 26.29 -11.60 -49.70
CA ALA A 85 25.71 -10.33 -50.19
C ALA A 85 25.53 -9.29 -49.08
N THR A 86 25.28 -9.72 -47.84
CA THR A 86 25.07 -8.80 -46.70
C THR A 86 26.38 -8.22 -46.19
N ARG A 87 27.51 -8.93 -46.34
CA ARG A 87 28.84 -8.45 -45.92
C ARG A 87 29.40 -7.39 -46.88
N ASN A 88 29.19 -7.57 -48.18
CA ASN A 88 29.62 -6.60 -49.20
C ASN A 88 28.76 -5.33 -49.27
N ALA A 89 27.54 -5.35 -48.72
CA ALA A 89 26.68 -4.17 -48.60
C ALA A 89 27.04 -3.29 -47.39
N ILE A 90 27.73 -3.85 -46.39
CA ILE A 90 28.15 -3.13 -45.17
C ILE A 90 29.53 -2.47 -45.36
N GLU A 91 30.46 -3.08 -46.11
CA GLU A 91 31.77 -2.46 -46.39
C GLU A 91 31.72 -1.33 -47.44
N ASN A 92 30.67 -1.24 -48.26
CA ASN A 92 30.53 -0.21 -49.30
C ASN A 92 29.75 1.06 -48.89
N GLN A 93 29.43 1.23 -47.60
CA GLN A 93 28.76 2.45 -47.08
C GLN A 93 29.64 3.33 -46.17
N GLU A 94 30.94 3.05 -46.03
CA GLU A 94 31.86 3.85 -45.21
C GLU A 94 32.54 5.03 -45.94
N SER A 95 32.04 5.47 -47.10
CA SER A 95 32.54 6.72 -47.71
C SER A 95 31.40 7.64 -48.16
N PHE A 96 31.51 8.89 -47.72
CA PHE A 96 30.67 10.06 -48.03
C PHE A 96 29.31 10.19 -47.36
N ILE A 97 29.29 10.74 -46.12
CA ILE A 97 28.41 11.86 -45.76
C ILE A 97 29.16 12.79 -44.77
N GLN A 98 29.88 13.80 -45.29
CA GLN A 98 30.20 15.01 -44.50
C GLN A 98 29.05 15.99 -44.70
N ILE A 99 28.13 16.05 -43.73
CA ILE A 99 27.17 17.14 -43.60
C ILE A 99 27.45 17.82 -42.27
N LYS A 100 27.84 19.09 -42.31
CA LYS A 100 27.80 20.01 -41.17
C LYS A 100 26.41 20.66 -41.13
N PRO A 101 25.55 20.37 -40.14
CA PRO A 101 24.44 21.26 -39.85
C PRO A 101 24.80 22.17 -38.67
N LYS A 102 24.76 23.49 -38.90
CA LYS A 102 24.58 24.48 -37.84
C LYS A 102 23.17 24.31 -37.28
N LEU A 103 23.05 23.72 -36.10
CA LEU A 103 21.76 23.44 -35.45
C LEU A 103 21.79 23.95 -33.99
N SER A 104 21.96 25.26 -33.81
CA SER A 104 22.10 25.86 -32.46
C SER A 104 20.83 26.49 -31.90
N SER A 105 19.74 26.60 -32.66
CA SER A 105 18.47 27.20 -32.20
C SER A 105 17.35 26.19 -31.95
N VAL A 106 17.28 25.07 -32.70
CA VAL A 106 16.21 24.06 -32.56
C VAL A 106 16.46 23.11 -31.37
N ILE A 107 17.72 22.82 -31.03
CA ILE A 107 18.10 21.91 -29.94
C ILE A 107 17.82 22.52 -28.56
N LYS A 108 18.02 23.84 -28.41
CA LYS A 108 17.71 24.55 -27.14
C LYS A 108 16.21 24.57 -26.85
N THR A 109 15.37 24.63 -27.89
CA THR A 109 13.90 24.58 -27.76
C THR A 109 13.40 23.16 -27.56
N GLY A 110 14.03 22.16 -28.18
CA GLY A 110 13.68 20.74 -28.01
C GLY A 110 14.01 20.19 -26.62
N ALA A 111 15.19 20.52 -26.09
CA ALA A 111 15.60 20.09 -24.74
C ALA A 111 14.81 20.82 -23.64
N SER A 112 14.49 22.11 -23.80
CA SER A 112 13.65 22.85 -22.86
C SER A 112 12.18 22.44 -22.95
N LEU A 113 11.68 22.07 -24.13
CA LEU A 113 10.36 21.48 -24.29
C LEU A 113 10.29 20.09 -23.67
N LEU A 114 11.31 19.24 -23.82
CA LEU A 114 11.38 17.93 -23.16
C LEU A 114 11.52 18.05 -21.64
N LEU A 115 12.30 19.02 -21.13
CA LEU A 115 12.38 19.30 -19.69
C LEU A 115 11.07 19.87 -19.15
N ALA A 116 10.42 20.78 -19.89
CA ALA A 116 9.13 21.34 -19.53
C ALA A 116 8.02 20.27 -19.60
N THR A 117 8.06 19.38 -20.59
CA THR A 117 7.09 18.27 -20.74
C THR A 117 7.35 17.17 -19.71
N ALA A 118 8.61 16.95 -19.30
CA ALA A 118 8.94 16.08 -18.17
C ALA A 118 8.46 16.68 -16.84
N LEU A 119 8.72 17.97 -16.59
CA LEU A 119 8.25 18.68 -15.39
C LEU A 119 6.72 18.82 -15.32
N VAL A 120 6.05 19.01 -16.46
CA VAL A 120 4.57 19.02 -16.57
C VAL A 120 4.00 17.59 -16.53
N GLY A 121 4.73 16.61 -17.06
CA GLY A 121 4.38 15.18 -17.04
C GLY A 121 4.54 14.52 -15.67
N PHE A 122 5.30 15.13 -14.75
CA PHE A 122 5.43 14.70 -13.36
C PHE A 122 4.24 15.06 -12.45
N GLY A 123 3.24 15.80 -12.94
CA GLY A 123 2.13 16.27 -12.10
C GLY A 123 0.76 16.02 -12.69
N GLY A 124 0.15 14.89 -12.35
CA GLY A 124 -1.30 14.91 -12.15
C GLY A 124 -1.66 15.98 -11.09
N PRO A 125 -2.92 16.47 -11.04
CA PRO A 125 -3.32 17.67 -10.30
C PRO A 125 -2.95 17.73 -8.80
N MET A 126 -2.49 16.63 -8.19
CA MET A 126 -2.06 16.56 -6.79
C MET A 126 -0.70 17.24 -6.49
N PHE A 127 0.17 17.50 -7.47
CA PHE A 127 1.53 18.03 -7.20
C PHE A 127 1.74 19.52 -7.54
N PHE A 128 0.71 20.22 -8.01
CA PHE A 128 0.84 21.63 -8.42
C PHE A 128 1.24 22.57 -7.26
N GLY A 129 0.85 22.26 -6.01
CA GLY A 129 1.16 23.05 -4.83
C GLY A 129 2.61 22.93 -4.32
N ALA A 130 3.13 21.70 -4.25
CA ALA A 130 4.49 21.45 -3.75
C ALA A 130 5.58 21.89 -4.76
N SER A 131 5.30 21.75 -6.06
CA SER A 131 6.20 22.18 -7.14
C SER A 131 6.28 23.71 -7.28
N LEU A 132 5.20 24.44 -6.95
CA LEU A 132 5.23 25.90 -6.89
C LEU A 132 6.05 26.41 -5.69
N VAL A 133 5.97 25.77 -4.52
CA VAL A 133 6.73 26.19 -3.33
C VAL A 133 8.22 25.85 -3.47
N ALA A 134 8.56 24.68 -4.02
CA ALA A 134 9.95 24.31 -4.32
C ALA A 134 10.53 25.15 -5.48
N GLY A 135 9.73 25.43 -6.52
CA GLY A 135 10.11 26.28 -7.64
C GLY A 135 10.31 27.74 -7.23
N VAL A 136 9.45 28.30 -6.38
CA VAL A 136 9.59 29.67 -5.86
C VAL A 136 10.78 29.77 -4.89
N SER A 137 11.05 28.76 -4.05
CA SER A 137 12.25 28.74 -3.20
C SER A 137 13.55 28.60 -3.99
N ALA A 138 13.56 27.80 -5.07
CA ALA A 138 14.69 27.70 -5.98
C ALA A 138 14.93 29.01 -6.75
N ILE A 139 13.88 29.63 -7.30
CA ILE A 139 13.95 30.93 -7.98
C ILE A 139 14.40 32.05 -7.01
N ARG A 140 13.96 32.01 -5.74
CA ARG A 140 14.37 32.95 -4.68
C ARG A 140 15.81 32.73 -4.20
N SER A 141 16.35 31.52 -4.38
CA SER A 141 17.77 31.20 -4.16
C SER A 141 18.63 31.67 -5.34
N PHE A 142 18.13 31.56 -6.58
CA PHE A 142 18.79 32.08 -7.78
C PHE A 142 18.75 33.63 -7.88
N SER A 143 17.73 34.28 -7.32
CA SER A 143 17.60 35.74 -7.38
C SER A 143 18.48 36.52 -6.38
N LYS A 144 19.12 35.85 -5.42
CA LYS A 144 20.02 36.49 -4.44
C LYS A 144 21.45 36.75 -4.96
N GLY A 145 21.80 36.24 -6.15
CA GLY A 145 23.16 36.31 -6.66
C GLY A 145 23.49 37.43 -7.65
N LEU A 146 22.51 38.10 -8.28
CA LEU A 146 22.81 38.87 -9.51
C LEU A 146 22.14 40.23 -9.71
N VAL A 147 21.36 40.76 -8.76
CA VAL A 147 20.69 42.08 -8.94
C VAL A 147 20.94 43.09 -7.81
N LEU A 148 21.59 42.70 -6.71
CA LEU A 148 21.71 43.56 -5.52
C LEU A 148 22.86 44.59 -5.55
N LYS A 149 23.67 44.66 -6.61
CA LYS A 149 24.77 45.64 -6.70
C LYS A 149 24.43 46.92 -7.47
N THR A 150 23.37 46.92 -8.28
CA THR A 150 23.01 48.07 -9.14
C THR A 150 21.83 48.88 -8.59
N VAL A 151 21.01 48.31 -7.70
CA VAL A 151 19.84 48.99 -7.11
C VAL A 151 20.18 49.69 -5.78
N ILE A 152 21.14 49.18 -5.00
CA ILE A 152 21.51 49.78 -3.70
C ILE A 152 22.25 51.12 -3.85
N HIS A 153 22.92 51.38 -4.99
CA HIS A 153 23.60 52.68 -5.19
C HIS A 153 22.63 53.81 -5.57
N ASN A 154 21.38 53.52 -5.97
CA ASN A 154 20.41 54.54 -6.39
C ASN A 154 19.26 54.77 -5.38
N ILE A 155 19.23 54.04 -4.26
CA ILE A 155 18.21 54.21 -3.21
C ILE A 155 18.75 54.92 -1.96
N VAL A 156 20.07 55.01 -1.78
CA VAL A 156 20.70 55.68 -0.61
C VAL A 156 20.90 57.21 -0.81
N SER A 157 20.23 57.82 -1.79
CA SER A 157 20.37 59.26 -2.08
C SER A 157 19.05 60.02 -2.10
N GLN A 158 18.10 59.74 -1.20
CA GLN A 158 17.03 60.70 -0.90
C GLN A 158 16.77 60.78 0.61
N LYS A 159 16.97 61.99 1.15
CA LYS A 159 16.62 62.41 2.51
C LYS A 159 15.11 62.37 2.68
N LEU A 160 14.61 61.71 3.73
CA LEU A 160 13.26 61.87 4.24
C LEU A 160 13.28 62.10 5.77
N PRO A 161 12.22 62.73 6.34
CA PRO A 161 12.28 63.58 7.54
C PRO A 161 12.28 62.82 8.88
N SER A 162 12.69 63.54 9.93
CA SER A 162 13.11 63.06 11.26
C SER A 162 12.04 62.49 12.21
N ASP A 163 10.76 62.39 11.81
CA ASP A 163 9.68 62.37 12.81
C ASP A 163 8.92 61.03 12.88
N TYR A 164 9.50 59.92 12.41
CA TYR A 164 8.78 58.63 12.26
C TYR A 164 9.19 57.48 13.18
N TYR A 165 9.83 57.74 14.33
CA TYR A 165 10.08 56.69 15.33
C TYR A 165 9.80 57.17 16.76
N ILE A 166 8.58 56.96 17.23
CA ILE A 166 8.29 56.85 18.67
C ILE A 166 7.31 55.68 18.88
N THR A 167 7.57 54.95 19.97
CA THR A 167 6.88 53.79 20.57
C THR A 167 7.08 52.40 19.95
N ALA A 168 8.17 51.74 20.37
CA ALA A 168 8.08 50.38 20.92
C ALA A 168 9.24 50.16 21.91
N ASP A 169 8.86 49.89 23.15
CA ASP A 169 9.69 49.69 24.35
C ASP A 169 10.42 48.32 24.33
N PRO A 170 11.73 48.24 24.62
CA PRO A 170 12.47 46.99 24.75
C PRO A 170 12.85 46.70 26.22
N SER A 171 12.22 45.71 26.84
CA SER A 171 12.74 45.08 28.07
C SER A 171 13.11 43.63 27.80
N ASN A 172 14.42 43.35 27.79
CA ASN A 172 15.09 42.26 28.53
C ASN A 172 16.45 41.88 27.91
N ARG A 173 17.50 42.49 28.44
CA ARG A 173 18.79 41.84 28.80
C ARG A 173 18.95 42.15 30.30
N ILE A 174 19.25 41.20 31.17
CA ILE A 174 20.61 40.72 31.51
C ILE A 174 20.42 39.53 32.47
N PHE A 175 21.12 38.40 32.23
CA PHE A 175 22.13 37.85 33.15
C PHE A 175 22.80 36.63 32.53
N SER A 176 24.12 36.76 32.37
CA SER A 176 25.09 35.75 31.99
C SER A 176 25.76 35.18 33.24
N GLU A 177 26.36 34.00 33.07
CA GLU A 177 27.38 33.35 33.92
C GLU A 177 26.92 32.49 35.10
N GLY A 178 27.42 31.24 35.11
CA GLY A 178 27.47 30.39 36.30
C GLY A 178 27.09 28.92 36.06
N PHE A 179 27.97 28.11 35.46
CA PHE A 179 27.93 26.65 35.63
C PHE A 179 29.30 26.17 36.11
N GLN A 180 29.41 25.97 37.43
CA GLN A 180 30.31 25.00 38.04
C GLN A 180 29.52 24.24 39.11
N ASP A 181 29.66 22.92 39.06
CA ASP A 181 29.52 21.92 40.11
C ASP A 181 28.34 22.02 41.09
N THR A 182 27.34 21.15 40.95
CA THR A 182 26.67 20.55 42.11
C THR A 182 26.05 19.18 41.81
N GLU A 183 26.25 18.28 42.76
CA GLU A 183 25.98 16.84 42.76
C GLU A 183 24.50 16.45 42.63
N VAL A 184 24.26 15.30 42.00
CA VAL A 184 22.96 14.64 41.90
C VAL A 184 22.69 13.86 43.19
N THR A 185 21.70 14.30 43.99
CA THR A 185 21.10 13.49 45.06
C THR A 185 19.71 13.01 44.61
N LEU A 186 19.49 11.70 44.61
CA LEU A 186 18.20 11.06 44.35
C LEU A 186 17.39 10.94 45.65
N PRO A 187 16.10 11.33 45.68
CA PRO A 187 15.18 10.88 46.73
C PRO A 187 14.47 9.60 46.32
N ILE A 188 14.75 8.55 47.08
CA ILE A 188 13.96 7.32 47.21
C ILE A 188 12.89 7.61 48.27
N ASP A 189 11.61 7.41 47.93
CA ASP A 189 10.61 6.77 48.81
C ASP A 189 9.21 6.79 48.16
N ARG A 190 8.68 5.60 47.87
CA ARG A 190 7.24 5.35 47.70
C ARG A 190 6.88 4.15 48.57
N PRO A 191 5.82 4.21 49.39
CA PRO A 191 5.44 3.09 50.23
C PRO A 191 4.81 1.97 49.39
N THR A 192 5.25 0.74 49.66
CA THR A 192 4.67 -0.49 49.12
C THR A 192 3.50 -0.90 50.02
N PRO A 193 2.32 -1.30 49.50
CA PRO A 193 1.23 -1.74 50.35
C PRO A 193 1.58 -3.07 51.03
N SER A 194 1.26 -3.19 52.33
CA SER A 194 1.54 -4.39 53.13
C SER A 194 0.71 -5.59 52.65
N GLN A 195 1.30 -6.78 52.74
CA GLN A 195 0.69 -8.08 52.39
C GLN A 195 -0.63 -8.37 53.12
N GLU A 196 -0.92 -7.67 54.22
CA GLU A 196 -2.13 -7.83 55.03
C GLU A 196 -3.41 -7.30 54.34
N MET A 197 -3.28 -6.35 53.39
CA MET A 197 -4.42 -5.87 52.58
C MET A 197 -4.83 -6.87 51.48
N ILE A 198 -3.90 -7.73 51.05
CA ILE A 198 -4.15 -8.71 49.98
C ILE A 198 -4.83 -9.97 50.55
N GLU A 199 -4.56 -10.34 51.81
CA GLU A 199 -5.13 -11.55 52.41
C GLU A 199 -6.61 -11.43 52.83
N ASN A 200 -7.12 -10.22 53.07
CA ASN A 200 -8.54 -10.03 53.40
C ASN A 200 -9.47 -9.95 52.16
N THR A 201 -8.92 -9.89 50.95
CA THR A 201 -9.72 -9.81 49.70
C THR A 201 -10.02 -11.19 49.09
N ILE A 202 -9.37 -12.27 49.58
CA ILE A 202 -9.51 -13.63 49.02
C ILE A 202 -9.91 -14.64 50.11
N LYS A 203 -11.07 -14.43 50.74
CA LYS A 203 -11.83 -15.50 51.42
C LYS A 203 -13.34 -15.30 51.21
N LEU A 204 -13.80 -15.45 49.96
CA LEU A 204 -15.21 -15.65 49.67
C LEU A 204 -15.41 -17.09 49.18
N ARG A 205 -16.00 -17.93 50.04
CA ARG A 205 -16.40 -19.30 49.69
C ARG A 205 -17.62 -19.25 48.77
N LEU A 206 -17.47 -19.77 47.55
CA LEU A 206 -18.58 -20.02 46.63
C LEU A 206 -19.43 -21.20 47.13
N GLY A 207 -20.69 -20.94 47.46
CA GLY A 207 -21.69 -21.98 47.72
C GLY A 207 -22.17 -22.65 46.42
N ARG A 208 -22.32 -23.98 46.44
CA ARG A 208 -22.96 -24.76 45.36
C ARG A 208 -24.39 -25.11 45.77
N ASN A 209 -25.30 -25.17 44.81
CA ASN A 209 -26.64 -25.71 45.08
C ASN A 209 -26.67 -27.24 45.09
N LEU A 210 -27.85 -27.82 45.37
CA LEU A 210 -28.13 -29.27 45.37
C LEU A 210 -27.80 -30.00 44.05
N PHE A 211 -27.46 -29.27 42.98
CA PHE A 211 -27.06 -29.81 41.68
C PHE A 211 -25.60 -29.49 41.30
N GLY A 212 -24.79 -28.97 42.23
CA GLY A 212 -23.35 -28.77 42.03
C GLY A 212 -22.97 -27.54 41.20
N ILE A 213 -23.91 -26.65 40.88
CA ILE A 213 -23.66 -25.43 40.10
C ILE A 213 -23.30 -24.28 41.02
N PHE A 214 -22.29 -23.49 40.65
CA PHE A 214 -21.88 -22.28 41.37
C PHE A 214 -22.96 -21.20 41.20
N ILE A 215 -23.56 -20.75 42.31
CA ILE A 215 -24.52 -19.64 42.29
C ILE A 215 -23.85 -18.40 42.90
N ASN A 216 -23.87 -17.29 42.17
CA ASN A 216 -23.55 -15.98 42.71
C ASN A 216 -24.78 -15.46 43.47
N GLN A 217 -24.74 -15.52 44.81
CA GLN A 217 -25.77 -14.87 45.63
C GLN A 217 -25.43 -13.38 45.76
N TYR A 218 -26.01 -12.54 44.90
CA TYR A 218 -26.20 -11.13 45.23
C TYR A 218 -27.67 -10.91 45.54
N SER A 219 -27.93 -10.58 46.80
CA SER A 219 -29.20 -10.06 47.29
C SER A 219 -29.50 -8.70 46.67
N GLU A 220 -30.78 -8.42 46.41
CA GLU A 220 -31.33 -7.13 45.96
C GLU A 220 -31.24 -6.02 47.03
N ARG A 221 -30.08 -5.81 47.63
CA ARG A 221 -29.80 -4.63 48.46
C ARG A 221 -28.48 -4.02 48.01
N PRO A 222 -28.46 -2.74 47.59
CA PRO A 222 -27.22 -2.09 47.18
C PRO A 222 -26.29 -1.99 48.40
N ILE A 223 -25.15 -2.65 48.33
CA ILE A 223 -24.07 -2.45 49.30
C ILE A 223 -23.37 -1.15 48.90
N HIS A 224 -23.56 -0.10 49.70
CA HIS A 224 -22.84 1.15 49.58
C HIS A 224 -21.46 0.99 50.22
N PHE A 225 -20.42 0.91 49.42
CA PHE A 225 -19.07 1.20 49.89
C PHE A 225 -18.94 2.73 49.97
N MET A 226 -18.37 3.26 51.06
CA MET A 226 -17.88 4.64 51.13
C MET A 226 -16.36 4.57 51.26
N THR A 227 -15.63 5.25 50.38
CA THR A 227 -14.25 5.62 50.72
C THR A 227 -14.31 6.85 51.65
N PRO A 228 -13.29 7.09 52.50
CA PRO A 228 -13.28 8.17 53.48
C PRO A 228 -13.49 9.59 52.92
N ASP A 229 -13.40 9.74 51.60
CA ASP A 229 -13.38 10.98 50.85
C ASP A 229 -14.54 11.13 49.83
N GLY A 230 -15.52 10.21 49.81
CA GLY A 230 -16.81 10.43 49.13
C GLY A 230 -16.79 10.49 47.59
N LYS A 231 -15.73 10.00 46.91
CA LYS A 231 -15.54 10.13 45.45
C LYS A 231 -16.11 9.01 44.58
N ILE A 232 -17.06 8.22 45.08
CA ILE A 232 -17.63 7.07 44.34
C ILE A 232 -18.52 7.49 43.16
N ASP A 233 -19.13 8.67 43.24
CA ASP A 233 -19.96 9.19 42.14
C ASP A 233 -19.17 9.41 40.86
N ASN A 234 -17.86 9.69 40.94
CA ASN A 234 -17.02 9.87 39.76
C ASN A 234 -16.64 8.50 39.15
N VAL A 235 -16.29 7.51 39.97
CA VAL A 235 -15.94 6.16 39.48
C VAL A 235 -17.15 5.46 38.85
N LEU A 236 -18.34 5.58 39.43
CA LEU A 236 -19.56 5.03 38.85
C LEU A 236 -20.04 5.82 37.63
N LYS A 237 -19.80 7.13 37.55
CA LYS A 237 -20.06 7.92 36.33
C LYS A 237 -19.09 7.54 35.21
N ASP A 238 -17.82 7.32 35.51
CA ASP A 238 -16.81 6.90 34.53
C ASP A 238 -17.07 5.47 34.05
N ALA A 239 -17.37 4.53 34.95
CA ALA A 239 -17.75 3.17 34.58
C ALA A 239 -19.08 3.11 33.80
N ARG A 240 -20.07 3.96 34.12
CA ARG A 240 -21.31 4.08 33.33
C ARG A 240 -21.09 4.79 31.99
N ARG A 241 -20.12 5.72 31.91
CA ARG A 241 -19.72 6.38 30.67
C ARG A 241 -18.98 5.41 29.76
N GLU A 242 -18.08 4.59 30.29
CA GLU A 242 -17.42 3.50 29.57
C GLU A 242 -18.42 2.40 29.15
N SER A 243 -19.36 2.04 30.01
CA SER A 243 -20.45 1.09 29.69
C SER A 243 -21.42 1.60 28.62
N ARG A 244 -21.71 2.91 28.57
CA ARG A 244 -22.52 3.51 27.50
C ARG A 244 -21.73 3.74 26.21
N LEU A 245 -20.44 4.06 26.30
CA LEU A 245 -19.54 4.10 25.14
C LEU A 245 -19.33 2.71 24.54
N ALA A 246 -19.47 1.65 25.34
CA ALA A 246 -19.40 0.27 24.87
C ALA A 246 -20.66 -0.23 24.16
N SER A 247 -21.82 0.44 24.27
CA SER A 247 -23.04 0.06 23.54
C SER A 247 -23.19 0.72 22.17
N ASP A 248 -22.52 1.85 21.94
CA ASP A 248 -22.65 2.62 20.71
C ASP A 248 -21.42 2.37 19.82
N SER A 249 -21.44 1.26 19.09
CA SER A 249 -20.42 0.99 18.06
C SER A 249 -20.46 2.10 17.01
N TYR A 250 -19.34 2.80 16.82
CA TYR A 250 -19.22 3.81 15.77
C TYR A 250 -19.01 3.11 14.43
N SER A 251 -20.07 3.07 13.62
CA SER A 251 -20.13 2.30 12.38
C SER A 251 -19.34 2.96 11.25
N THR A 252 -18.98 2.16 10.24
CA THR A 252 -18.29 2.67 9.04
C THR A 252 -19.13 3.71 8.29
N LEU A 253 -20.45 3.55 8.26
CA LEU A 253 -21.33 4.51 7.59
C LEU A 253 -21.37 5.85 8.32
N GLU A 254 -21.41 5.83 9.65
CA GLU A 254 -21.33 7.05 10.46
C GLU A 254 -19.97 7.74 10.31
N LEU A 255 -18.86 7.01 10.29
CA LEU A 255 -17.54 7.61 10.00
C LEU A 255 -17.51 8.24 8.60
N ILE A 256 -18.05 7.58 7.57
CA ILE A 256 -18.11 8.14 6.22
C ILE A 256 -18.89 9.45 6.20
N GLU A 257 -20.00 9.53 6.94
CA GLU A 257 -20.83 10.73 6.97
C GLU A 257 -20.21 11.85 7.81
N ASP A 258 -19.62 11.52 8.95
CA ASP A 258 -18.86 12.47 9.75
C ASP A 258 -17.69 13.04 8.93
N LEU A 259 -16.93 12.20 8.23
CA LEU A 259 -15.86 12.66 7.34
C LEU A 259 -16.39 13.53 6.21
N ARG A 260 -17.54 13.20 5.61
CA ARG A 260 -18.19 14.05 4.60
C ARG A 260 -18.49 15.43 5.17
N ASN A 261 -19.08 15.48 6.36
CA ASN A 261 -19.47 16.72 7.02
C ASN A 261 -18.27 17.58 7.42
N GLU A 262 -17.19 16.97 7.93
CA GLU A 262 -15.97 17.72 8.25
C GLU A 262 -15.30 18.21 6.95
N ILE A 263 -15.21 17.38 5.90
CA ILE A 263 -14.60 17.75 4.61
C ILE A 263 -15.39 18.87 3.92
N GLN A 264 -16.71 18.87 4.05
CA GLN A 264 -17.60 19.91 3.51
C GLN A 264 -17.20 21.32 3.97
N THR A 265 -16.62 21.44 5.17
CA THR A 265 -16.18 22.73 5.72
C THR A 265 -14.99 23.34 4.97
N PHE A 266 -14.25 22.53 4.19
CA PHE A 266 -13.13 22.93 3.33
C PHE A 266 -13.62 23.34 1.93
N SER A 267 -14.66 24.18 1.88
CA SER A 267 -15.38 24.51 0.65
C SER A 267 -14.49 25.12 -0.44
N GLU A 268 -13.49 25.91 -0.04
CA GLU A 268 -12.55 26.57 -0.95
C GLU A 268 -11.59 25.57 -1.58
N GLU A 269 -11.01 24.67 -0.79
CA GLU A 269 -10.18 23.57 -1.30
C GLU A 269 -10.97 22.61 -2.20
N LEU A 270 -12.21 22.31 -1.83
CA LEU A 270 -13.11 21.51 -2.67
C LEU A 270 -13.36 22.19 -4.01
N ALA A 271 -13.54 23.50 -4.02
CA ALA A 271 -13.75 24.26 -5.25
C ALA A 271 -12.49 24.33 -6.13
N LEU A 272 -11.29 24.34 -5.51
CA LEU A 272 -10.03 24.23 -6.24
C LEU A 272 -9.84 22.84 -6.85
N LEU A 273 -10.18 21.79 -6.09
CA LEU A 273 -10.01 20.40 -6.52
C LEU A 273 -11.07 19.94 -7.53
N PHE A 274 -12.30 20.45 -7.40
CA PHE A 274 -13.47 20.11 -8.21
C PHE A 274 -14.12 21.37 -8.79
N PRO A 275 -13.45 22.11 -9.70
CA PRO A 275 -13.97 23.35 -10.26
C PRO A 275 -15.31 23.17 -10.99
N GLU A 276 -15.60 21.96 -11.49
CA GLU A 276 -16.87 21.60 -12.10
C GLU A 276 -18.08 21.78 -11.16
N ARG A 277 -17.85 21.72 -9.84
CA ARG A 277 -18.89 21.97 -8.83
C ARG A 277 -19.40 23.42 -8.87
N LEU A 278 -18.61 24.33 -9.43
CA LEU A 278 -18.96 25.73 -9.65
C LEU A 278 -19.56 25.99 -11.04
N VAL A 279 -19.68 24.97 -11.90
CA VAL A 279 -20.25 25.10 -13.25
C VAL A 279 -21.77 24.90 -13.21
N GLN A 280 -22.49 25.64 -14.06
CA GLN A 280 -23.93 25.86 -13.99
C GLN A 280 -24.79 24.59 -13.92
N SER A 281 -24.35 23.47 -14.49
CA SER A 281 -25.06 22.18 -14.43
C SER A 281 -25.06 21.52 -13.05
N TYR A 282 -24.18 21.95 -12.14
CA TYR A 282 -24.00 21.39 -10.79
C TYR A 282 -24.16 22.42 -9.67
N ARG A 283 -24.55 23.66 -10.01
CA ARG A 283 -24.64 24.75 -9.03
C ARG A 283 -25.83 24.56 -8.09
N LYS A 284 -25.55 24.54 -6.78
CA LYS A 284 -26.56 24.86 -5.74
C LYS A 284 -26.86 26.37 -5.68
N TYR A 285 -25.92 27.22 -6.13
CA TYR A 285 -26.12 28.66 -6.28
C TYR A 285 -26.55 29.02 -7.69
N THR A 286 -27.85 29.18 -7.85
CA THR A 286 -28.50 29.60 -9.10
C THR A 286 -29.02 31.03 -8.94
N HIS A 287 -29.59 31.60 -10.01
CA HIS A 287 -30.30 32.88 -9.95
C HIS A 287 -31.37 32.87 -8.84
N LYS A 288 -32.05 31.73 -8.64
CA LYS A 288 -33.01 31.54 -7.54
C LYS A 288 -32.35 31.67 -6.17
N SER A 289 -31.18 31.06 -5.98
CA SER A 289 -30.43 31.14 -4.72
C SER A 289 -29.99 32.57 -4.41
N LEU A 290 -29.59 33.34 -5.44
CA LEU A 290 -29.30 34.76 -5.31
C LEU A 290 -30.57 35.57 -4.99
N SER A 291 -31.70 35.30 -5.63
CA SER A 291 -32.98 35.96 -5.31
C SER A 291 -33.37 35.76 -3.86
N HIS A 292 -33.23 34.54 -3.33
CA HIS A 292 -33.49 34.25 -1.91
C HIS A 292 -32.51 34.96 -0.97
N LEU A 293 -31.23 35.09 -1.36
CA LEU A 293 -30.23 35.77 -0.55
C LEU A 293 -30.59 37.25 -0.30
N ILE A 294 -31.24 37.89 -1.27
CA ILE A 294 -31.75 39.27 -1.14
C ILE A 294 -33.24 39.34 -0.76
N GLU A 295 -33.80 38.24 -0.24
CA GLU A 295 -35.18 38.15 0.26
C GLU A 295 -36.25 38.55 -0.78
N ARG A 296 -36.06 38.12 -2.03
CA ARG A 296 -37.00 38.34 -3.14
C ARG A 296 -37.59 37.04 -3.68
N ALA A 297 -38.60 37.19 -4.53
CA ALA A 297 -39.20 36.08 -5.27
C ALA A 297 -38.15 35.34 -6.10
N ASP A 298 -38.28 34.01 -6.25
CA ASP A 298 -37.33 33.10 -6.91
C ASP A 298 -36.79 33.65 -8.24
N GLU A 299 -37.65 34.27 -9.03
CA GLU A 299 -37.35 34.72 -10.39
C GLU A 299 -36.74 36.13 -10.43
N TYR A 300 -36.55 36.79 -9.28
CA TYR A 300 -36.17 38.20 -9.23
C TYR A 300 -34.87 38.49 -10.00
N VAL A 301 -33.80 37.74 -9.70
CA VAL A 301 -32.50 37.91 -10.37
C VAL A 301 -32.62 37.60 -11.87
N SER A 302 -33.35 36.56 -12.25
CA SER A 302 -33.52 36.22 -13.67
C SER A 302 -34.33 37.27 -14.44
N MET A 303 -35.45 37.74 -13.90
CA MET A 303 -36.41 38.61 -14.59
C MET A 303 -36.06 40.09 -14.50
N TYR A 304 -35.54 40.55 -13.36
CA TYR A 304 -35.35 41.98 -13.09
C TYR A 304 -33.87 42.39 -13.05
N ILE A 305 -32.93 41.45 -13.11
CA ILE A 305 -31.49 41.76 -13.17
C ILE A 305 -30.91 41.27 -14.51
N ILE A 306 -31.01 39.96 -14.77
CA ILE A 306 -30.39 39.37 -15.97
C ILE A 306 -31.15 39.71 -17.24
N SER A 307 -32.48 39.59 -17.27
CA SER A 307 -33.23 39.86 -18.50
C SER A 307 -33.08 41.31 -18.99
N PRO A 308 -33.10 42.35 -18.12
CA PRO A 308 -32.78 43.71 -18.52
C PRO A 308 -31.32 43.85 -18.96
N GLY A 309 -30.37 43.29 -18.20
CA GLY A 309 -28.94 43.31 -18.53
C GLY A 309 -28.57 42.62 -19.85
N ARG A 310 -29.40 41.70 -20.36
CA ARG A 310 -29.24 41.11 -21.69
C ARG A 310 -29.76 42.00 -22.81
N LYS A 311 -30.76 42.85 -22.53
CA LYS A 311 -31.37 43.77 -23.49
C LYS A 311 -30.60 45.08 -23.58
N ASP A 312 -30.01 45.50 -22.47
CA ASP A 312 -29.28 46.75 -22.32
C ASP A 312 -27.98 46.50 -21.56
N SER A 313 -26.84 46.68 -22.23
CA SER A 313 -25.51 46.52 -21.64
C SER A 313 -25.18 47.58 -20.59
N ASP A 314 -25.88 48.72 -20.63
CA ASP A 314 -25.71 49.83 -19.69
C ASP A 314 -26.66 49.72 -18.48
N TYR A 315 -27.45 48.65 -18.39
CA TYR A 315 -28.34 48.41 -17.26
C TYR A 315 -27.55 48.27 -15.94
N VAL A 316 -27.88 49.13 -14.98
CA VAL A 316 -27.24 49.15 -13.65
C VAL A 316 -28.22 48.67 -12.59
N ILE A 317 -27.79 47.72 -11.75
CA ILE A 317 -28.56 47.28 -10.57
C ILE A 317 -28.68 48.46 -9.61
N SER A 318 -29.90 48.75 -9.14
CA SER A 318 -30.14 49.85 -8.20
C SER A 318 -29.26 49.74 -6.95
N GLU A 319 -28.71 50.86 -6.47
CA GLU A 319 -27.82 50.89 -5.31
C GLU A 319 -28.44 50.23 -4.07
N LYS A 320 -29.75 50.44 -3.84
CA LYS A 320 -30.50 49.80 -2.74
C LYS A 320 -30.38 48.27 -2.74
N ILE A 321 -30.41 47.64 -3.92
CA ILE A 321 -30.28 46.18 -4.05
C ILE A 321 -28.81 45.75 -3.88
N MET A 322 -27.86 46.56 -4.35
CA MET A 322 -26.43 46.29 -4.14
C MET A 322 -26.04 46.35 -2.66
N THR A 323 -26.50 47.38 -1.92
CA THR A 323 -26.27 47.49 -0.48
C THR A 323 -26.89 46.32 0.29
N LEU A 324 -28.13 45.94 -0.05
CA LEU A 324 -28.78 44.78 0.56
C LEU A 324 -28.01 43.47 0.28
N LEU A 325 -27.50 43.31 -0.93
CA LEU A 325 -26.70 42.15 -1.32
C LEU A 325 -25.37 42.09 -0.54
N GLU A 326 -24.67 43.22 -0.40
CA GLU A 326 -23.46 43.33 0.44
C GLU A 326 -23.76 42.93 1.87
N GLU A 327 -24.79 43.53 2.49
CA GLU A 327 -25.21 43.23 3.86
C GLU A 327 -25.48 41.75 4.07
N LYS A 328 -26.29 41.13 3.20
CA LYS A 328 -26.68 39.72 3.31
C LYS A 328 -25.51 38.76 3.08
N ILE A 329 -24.58 39.11 2.18
CA ILE A 329 -23.37 38.33 1.95
C ILE A 329 -22.42 38.43 3.16
N ALA A 330 -22.22 39.63 3.71
CA ALA A 330 -21.39 39.84 4.90
C ALA A 330 -21.98 39.12 6.13
N GLU A 331 -23.29 39.27 6.36
CA GLU A 331 -24.03 38.61 7.44
C GLU A 331 -23.86 37.09 7.36
N ARG A 332 -24.02 36.52 6.17
CA ARG A 332 -24.00 35.06 5.98
C ARG A 332 -22.61 34.45 5.99
N LEU A 333 -21.62 35.10 5.39
CA LEU A 333 -20.29 34.51 5.14
C LEU A 333 -19.20 35.05 6.07
N GLY A 334 -19.47 36.14 6.80
CA GLY A 334 -18.49 36.80 7.66
C GLY A 334 -17.20 37.11 6.90
N ALA A 335 -16.06 36.70 7.46
CA ALA A 335 -14.75 36.93 6.86
C ALA A 335 -14.58 36.29 5.46
N LYS A 336 -15.35 35.26 5.13
CA LYS A 336 -15.30 34.62 3.79
C LYS A 336 -15.97 35.45 2.70
N ALA A 337 -16.66 36.54 3.05
CA ALA A 337 -17.34 37.42 2.11
C ALA A 337 -16.38 38.23 1.21
N LEU A 338 -15.10 38.35 1.56
CA LEU A 338 -14.15 39.27 0.91
C LEU A 338 -14.11 39.15 -0.62
N GLY A 339 -14.09 37.93 -1.16
CA GLY A 339 -14.09 37.72 -2.62
C GLY A 339 -15.39 38.17 -3.28
N CYS A 340 -16.53 37.98 -2.61
CA CYS A 340 -17.82 38.49 -3.08
C CYS A 340 -17.87 40.03 -3.05
N MET A 341 -17.36 40.64 -1.98
CA MET A 341 -17.29 42.11 -1.85
C MET A 341 -16.42 42.74 -2.93
N TYR A 342 -15.29 42.12 -3.23
CA TYR A 342 -14.43 42.54 -4.33
C TYR A 342 -15.15 42.48 -5.70
N LEU A 343 -15.95 41.45 -5.95
CA LEU A 343 -16.75 41.35 -7.18
C LEU A 343 -17.84 42.43 -7.25
N ILE A 344 -18.44 42.77 -6.11
CA ILE A 344 -19.42 43.86 -6.01
C ILE A 344 -18.77 45.21 -6.30
N GLU A 345 -17.61 45.49 -5.71
CA GLU A 345 -16.84 46.71 -5.95
C GLU A 345 -16.44 46.85 -7.43
N LYS A 346 -15.94 45.76 -8.04
CA LYS A 346 -15.64 45.74 -9.48
C LYS A 346 -16.84 46.04 -10.34
N TYR A 347 -18.01 45.52 -9.98
CA TYR A 347 -19.25 45.82 -10.69
C TYR A 347 -19.64 47.30 -10.52
N LYS A 348 -19.60 47.84 -9.30
CA LYS A 348 -19.87 49.26 -9.00
C LYS A 348 -18.94 50.21 -9.78
N ASN A 349 -17.67 49.84 -9.92
CA ASN A 349 -16.66 50.58 -10.69
C ASN A 349 -16.74 50.37 -12.21
N ARG A 350 -17.74 49.60 -12.69
CA ARG A 350 -17.93 49.24 -14.10
C ARG A 350 -16.75 48.48 -14.73
N GLU A 351 -15.97 47.76 -13.93
CA GLU A 351 -14.87 46.91 -14.42
C GLU A 351 -15.37 45.58 -15.02
N ILE A 352 -16.59 45.16 -14.65
CA ILE A 352 -17.26 43.96 -15.17
C ILE A 352 -18.73 44.26 -15.48
N ASP A 353 -19.26 43.65 -16.53
CA ASP A 353 -20.68 43.76 -16.88
C ASP A 353 -21.58 42.94 -15.93
N ILE A 354 -22.89 43.17 -15.99
CA ILE A 354 -23.88 42.52 -15.12
C ILE A 354 -23.93 40.99 -15.28
N LEU A 355 -23.72 40.46 -16.49
CA LEU A 355 -23.75 39.03 -16.74
C LEU A 355 -22.50 38.35 -16.17
N GLN A 356 -21.34 39.00 -16.34
CA GLN A 356 -20.09 38.59 -15.72
C GLN A 356 -20.17 38.67 -14.19
N PHE A 357 -20.73 39.76 -13.65
CA PHE A 357 -20.92 39.96 -12.22
C PHE A 357 -21.75 38.83 -11.62
N ILE A 358 -22.96 38.58 -12.12
CA ILE A 358 -23.83 37.52 -11.58
C ILE A 358 -23.17 36.14 -11.72
N LYS A 359 -22.57 35.83 -12.88
CA LYS A 359 -21.92 34.54 -13.11
C LYS A 359 -20.74 34.31 -12.15
N LYS A 360 -19.91 35.34 -11.94
CA LYS A 360 -18.74 35.30 -11.03
C LYS A 360 -19.19 35.25 -9.58
N LEU A 361 -20.22 36.00 -9.20
CA LEU A 361 -20.77 36.01 -7.86
C LEU A 361 -21.35 34.65 -7.46
N GLU A 362 -22.11 34.01 -8.34
CA GLU A 362 -22.63 32.65 -8.10
C GLU A 362 -21.50 31.63 -7.89
N ALA A 363 -20.43 31.72 -8.70
CA ALA A 363 -19.28 30.86 -8.57
C ALA A 363 -18.55 31.10 -7.25
N GLU A 364 -18.37 32.37 -6.87
CA GLU A 364 -17.70 32.76 -5.63
C GLU A 364 -18.50 32.35 -4.39
N LEU A 365 -19.82 32.55 -4.38
CA LEU A 365 -20.71 32.06 -3.32
C LEU A 365 -20.65 30.53 -3.22
N GLY A 366 -20.66 29.83 -4.35
CA GLY A 366 -20.48 28.38 -4.39
C GLY A 366 -19.13 27.93 -3.80
N ARG A 367 -18.07 28.70 -4.03
CA ARG A 367 -16.71 28.45 -3.53
C ARG A 367 -16.62 28.59 -2.01
N VAL A 368 -17.22 29.62 -1.43
CA VAL A 368 -16.97 29.98 -0.02
C VAL A 368 -18.05 29.56 0.97
N SER A 369 -19.27 29.29 0.51
CA SER A 369 -20.43 29.01 1.37
C SER A 369 -20.36 27.70 2.16
N GLY A 370 -19.77 26.66 1.56
CA GLY A 370 -19.92 25.29 2.08
C GLY A 370 -21.33 24.72 1.90
N ASP A 371 -22.18 25.28 1.03
CA ASP A 371 -23.51 24.72 0.78
C ASP A 371 -23.48 23.52 -0.19
N ILE A 372 -22.51 23.47 -1.10
CA ILE A 372 -22.44 22.43 -2.15
C ILE A 372 -21.93 21.12 -1.54
N GLY A 373 -22.85 20.24 -1.17
CA GLY A 373 -22.57 18.98 -0.49
C GLY A 373 -21.54 18.11 -1.22
N VAL A 374 -20.59 17.56 -0.48
CA VAL A 374 -19.59 16.60 -0.99
C VAL A 374 -20.30 15.33 -1.43
N THR A 375 -20.16 14.98 -2.69
CA THR A 375 -20.70 13.76 -3.28
C THR A 375 -19.88 12.54 -2.86
N ASP A 376 -20.45 11.33 -2.98
CA ASP A 376 -19.69 10.09 -2.78
C ASP A 376 -18.47 10.00 -3.69
N THR A 377 -18.53 10.55 -4.91
CA THR A 377 -17.41 10.53 -5.85
C THR A 377 -16.29 11.47 -5.42
N GLU A 378 -16.60 12.71 -5.03
CA GLU A 378 -15.62 13.65 -4.48
C GLU A 378 -14.97 13.08 -3.22
N LEU A 379 -15.77 12.57 -2.28
CA LEU A 379 -15.26 11.94 -1.05
C LEU A 379 -14.36 10.73 -1.35
N SER A 380 -14.70 9.93 -2.36
CA SER A 380 -13.87 8.78 -2.77
C SER A 380 -12.53 9.22 -3.38
N LEU A 381 -12.52 10.32 -4.14
CA LEU A 381 -11.29 10.88 -4.70
C LEU A 381 -10.38 11.44 -3.60
N ILE A 382 -10.94 12.13 -2.62
CA ILE A 382 -10.18 12.66 -1.47
C ILE A 382 -9.63 11.52 -0.62
N LEU A 383 -10.46 10.56 -0.22
CA LEU A 383 -10.06 9.53 0.75
C LEU A 383 -9.31 8.34 0.15
N ALA A 384 -9.37 8.13 -1.17
CA ALA A 384 -8.78 6.94 -1.78
C ALA A 384 -8.21 7.15 -3.19
N GLY A 385 -8.22 8.37 -3.72
CA GLY A 385 -7.76 8.66 -5.08
C GLY A 385 -8.55 7.98 -6.20
N THR A 386 -9.74 7.44 -5.91
CA THR A 386 -10.52 6.65 -6.88
C THR A 386 -12.02 6.98 -6.81
N ARG A 387 -12.72 7.14 -7.94
CA ARG A 387 -14.10 7.68 -7.99
C ARG A 387 -15.19 6.81 -7.35
N GLY A 388 -14.94 5.52 -7.16
CA GLY A 388 -15.96 4.54 -6.78
C GLY A 388 -15.80 3.96 -5.37
N PHE A 389 -14.79 4.39 -4.62
CA PHE A 389 -14.42 3.77 -3.35
C PHE A 389 -15.56 3.78 -2.32
N ILE A 390 -16.12 4.95 -1.99
CA ILE A 390 -17.19 5.08 -0.98
C ILE A 390 -18.45 4.35 -1.43
N LYS A 391 -18.84 4.47 -2.70
CA LYS A 391 -19.98 3.74 -3.27
C LYS A 391 -19.78 2.22 -3.14
N HIS A 392 -18.57 1.72 -3.39
CA HIS A 392 -18.23 0.31 -3.22
C HIS A 392 -18.35 -0.14 -1.75
N ILE A 393 -17.81 0.65 -0.81
CA ILE A 393 -17.90 0.34 0.63
C ILE A 393 -19.35 0.35 1.13
N LYS A 394 -20.14 1.38 0.77
CA LYS A 394 -21.58 1.41 1.07
C LYS A 394 -22.28 0.19 0.49
N GLY A 395 -21.96 -0.20 -0.74
CA GLY A 395 -22.49 -1.42 -1.38
C GLY A 395 -22.13 -2.70 -0.61
N ARG A 396 -20.90 -2.81 -0.08
CA ARG A 396 -20.49 -3.94 0.77
C ARG A 396 -21.31 -4.01 2.07
N ILE A 397 -21.68 -2.88 2.65
CA ILE A 397 -22.42 -2.84 3.92
C ILE A 397 -23.92 -3.07 3.69
N THR A 398 -24.47 -2.50 2.62
CA THR A 398 -25.93 -2.38 2.45
C THR A 398 -26.55 -3.35 1.44
N SER A 399 -25.76 -3.98 0.57
CA SER A 399 -26.29 -4.81 -0.52
C SER A 399 -25.89 -6.29 -0.38
N PRO A 400 -26.83 -7.18 0.02
CA PRO A 400 -26.58 -8.62 0.11
C PRO A 400 -26.11 -9.29 -1.19
N ARG A 401 -26.38 -8.66 -2.35
CA ARG A 401 -25.94 -9.13 -3.66
C ARG A 401 -24.50 -8.73 -4.00
N HIS A 402 -23.88 -7.86 -3.21
CA HIS A 402 -22.52 -7.42 -3.44
C HIS A 402 -21.53 -8.57 -3.13
N LYS A 403 -20.57 -8.82 -4.02
CA LYS A 403 -19.60 -9.95 -3.90
C LYS A 403 -18.82 -9.97 -2.57
N GLY A 404 -18.66 -8.82 -1.94
CA GLY A 404 -18.01 -8.66 -0.65
C GLY A 404 -18.94 -8.14 0.44
N TYR A 405 -20.22 -8.52 0.40
CA TYR A 405 -21.21 -8.13 1.41
C TYR A 405 -20.74 -8.51 2.81
N ASN A 406 -20.72 -7.52 3.70
CA ASN A 406 -20.40 -7.65 5.10
C ASN A 406 -21.05 -6.48 5.83
N LEU A 407 -22.14 -6.75 6.55
CA LEU A 407 -22.88 -5.75 7.32
C LEU A 407 -21.99 -5.07 8.36
N ASP A 408 -21.06 -5.84 8.94
CA ASP A 408 -20.11 -5.41 9.97
C ASP A 408 -18.77 -4.97 9.36
N TYR A 409 -18.76 -4.53 8.10
CA TYR A 409 -17.54 -4.03 7.47
C TYR A 409 -17.00 -2.83 8.24
N LYS A 410 -15.74 -2.92 8.66
CA LYS A 410 -14.96 -1.84 9.28
C LYS A 410 -13.77 -1.48 8.40
N PHE A 411 -13.31 -0.24 8.38
CA PHE A 411 -12.05 0.10 7.72
C PHE A 411 -10.87 -0.55 8.45
N SER A 412 -9.81 -0.94 7.74
CA SER A 412 -8.59 -1.41 8.41
C SER A 412 -7.77 -0.24 8.94
N LYS A 413 -6.91 -0.47 9.95
CA LYS A 413 -5.99 0.56 10.48
C LYS A 413 -5.13 1.19 9.38
N GLU A 414 -4.58 0.37 8.48
CA GLU A 414 -3.86 0.85 7.28
C GLU A 414 -4.67 1.83 6.42
N ARG A 415 -5.99 1.60 6.32
CA ARG A 415 -6.86 2.44 5.49
C ARG A 415 -7.17 3.76 6.20
N LEU A 416 -7.39 3.70 7.51
CA LEU A 416 -7.60 4.88 8.34
C LEU A 416 -6.35 5.77 8.35
N GLU A 417 -5.17 5.17 8.38
CA GLU A 417 -3.90 5.90 8.26
C GLU A 417 -3.76 6.58 6.89
N GLN A 418 -4.14 5.90 5.81
CA GLN A 418 -4.20 6.52 4.48
C GLN A 418 -5.19 7.69 4.44
N PHE A 419 -6.35 7.57 5.10
CA PHE A 419 -7.31 8.68 5.19
C PHE A 419 -6.71 9.88 5.92
N ARG A 420 -6.00 9.68 7.03
CA ARG A 420 -5.29 10.77 7.73
C ARG A 420 -4.33 11.46 6.80
N GLY A 421 -3.47 10.71 6.11
CA GLY A 421 -2.52 11.25 5.13
C GLY A 421 -3.21 12.08 4.06
N PHE A 422 -4.22 11.54 3.38
CA PHE A 422 -4.91 12.27 2.32
C PHE A 422 -5.67 13.50 2.80
N ILE A 423 -6.32 13.44 3.97
CA ILE A 423 -7.04 14.59 4.53
C ILE A 423 -6.05 15.68 4.94
N GLN A 424 -4.91 15.30 5.51
CA GLN A 424 -3.84 16.22 5.88
C GLN A 424 -3.21 16.88 4.65
N ASP A 425 -2.95 16.12 3.59
CA ASP A 425 -2.46 16.66 2.31
C ASP A 425 -3.49 17.61 1.67
N PHE A 426 -4.79 17.28 1.79
CA PHE A 426 -5.88 18.06 1.22
C PHE A 426 -6.16 19.39 1.96
N SER A 427 -6.17 19.37 3.29
CA SER A 427 -6.66 20.50 4.13
C SER A 427 -5.61 21.09 5.06
N GLY A 428 -4.40 20.54 5.08
CA GLY A 428 -3.29 20.98 5.93
C GLY A 428 -3.66 20.93 7.42
N GLY A 429 -3.32 21.99 8.15
CA GLY A 429 -3.61 22.10 9.59
C GLY A 429 -5.09 22.18 9.95
N ARG A 430 -6.00 22.37 8.98
CA ARG A 430 -7.45 22.39 9.24
C ARG A 430 -8.06 20.98 9.36
N ALA A 431 -7.28 19.94 9.10
CA ALA A 431 -7.68 18.53 9.17
C ALA A 431 -8.07 18.01 10.57
N ILE A 432 -7.83 18.78 11.65
CA ILE A 432 -7.88 18.32 13.05
C ILE A 432 -9.17 17.56 13.38
N LYS A 433 -10.33 18.15 13.10
CA LYS A 433 -11.62 17.52 13.43
C LYS A 433 -11.85 16.22 12.68
N ALA A 434 -11.50 16.16 11.39
CA ALA A 434 -11.63 14.94 10.61
C ALA A 434 -10.71 13.83 11.14
N ILE A 435 -9.48 14.17 11.54
CA ILE A 435 -8.55 13.23 12.18
C ILE A 435 -9.09 12.76 13.54
N GLU A 436 -9.71 13.63 14.33
CA GLU A 436 -10.39 13.26 15.58
C GLU A 436 -11.52 12.25 15.36
N ARG A 437 -12.29 12.37 14.26
CA ARG A 437 -13.31 11.36 13.88
C ARG A 437 -12.67 10.00 13.60
N ILE A 438 -11.56 9.97 12.87
CA ILE A 438 -10.84 8.73 12.58
C ILE A 438 -10.30 8.10 13.87
N ASN A 439 -9.71 8.91 14.76
CA ASN A 439 -9.19 8.43 16.05
C ASN A 439 -10.31 7.89 16.95
N LYS A 440 -11.46 8.57 16.99
CA LYS A 440 -12.65 8.09 17.69
C LYS A 440 -13.14 6.74 17.13
N PHE A 441 -13.13 6.58 15.81
CA PHE A 441 -13.49 5.32 15.16
C PHE A 441 -12.53 4.17 15.53
N GLU A 442 -11.22 4.41 15.56
CA GLU A 442 -10.25 3.41 16.01
C GLU A 442 -10.44 3.04 17.48
N LEU A 443 -10.66 4.03 18.35
CA LEU A 443 -10.86 3.81 19.79
C LEU A 443 -12.10 2.96 20.08
N LEU A 444 -13.21 3.22 19.38
CA LEU A 444 -14.49 2.52 19.58
C LEU A 444 -14.58 1.18 18.85
N ASN A 445 -13.57 0.83 18.05
CA ASN A 445 -13.49 -0.44 17.35
C ASN A 445 -12.15 -1.12 17.66
N PRO A 446 -11.96 -1.76 18.83
CA PRO A 446 -10.69 -2.42 19.15
C PRO A 446 -10.39 -3.65 18.24
N ASP A 447 -11.39 -4.16 17.54
CA ASP A 447 -11.33 -5.32 16.64
C ASP A 447 -10.94 -4.99 15.19
N LEU A 448 -10.53 -3.74 14.90
CA LEU A 448 -10.10 -3.36 13.56
C LEU A 448 -8.93 -4.22 13.07
N LYS A 449 -9.07 -4.69 11.83
CA LYS A 449 -8.01 -5.42 11.13
C LYS A 449 -6.85 -4.49 10.78
N GLU A 450 -5.65 -5.04 10.70
CA GLU A 450 -4.44 -4.26 10.44
C GLU A 450 -4.43 -3.71 9.00
N TYR A 451 -4.87 -4.51 8.03
CA TYR A 451 -4.90 -4.12 6.61
C TYR A 451 -6.17 -4.62 5.91
N SER A 452 -6.53 -4.00 4.79
CA SER A 452 -7.85 -4.18 4.16
C SER A 452 -8.08 -5.62 3.64
N GLY A 453 -7.01 -6.31 3.25
CA GLY A 453 -7.05 -7.69 2.77
C GLY A 453 -7.33 -8.73 3.86
N GLU A 454 -7.03 -8.42 5.12
CA GLU A 454 -7.18 -9.36 6.26
C GLU A 454 -8.63 -9.71 6.54
N GLN A 455 -9.54 -8.80 6.21
CA GLN A 455 -10.97 -8.89 6.52
C GLN A 455 -11.68 -10.08 5.87
N VAL A 456 -11.04 -10.72 4.89
CA VAL A 456 -11.67 -11.71 4.02
C VAL A 456 -10.78 -12.91 3.74
N THR A 457 -9.67 -13.11 4.45
CA THR A 457 -8.68 -14.13 4.09
C THR A 457 -8.57 -15.31 5.03
N ILE A 458 -8.05 -15.12 6.24
CA ILE A 458 -7.71 -16.22 7.16
C ILE A 458 -7.93 -15.80 8.62
N THR A 459 -8.20 -16.75 9.52
CA THR A 459 -8.38 -16.44 10.96
C THR A 459 -7.07 -16.48 11.76
N ASN A 460 -6.00 -17.07 11.23
CA ASN A 460 -4.68 -17.12 11.89
C ASN A 460 -3.59 -16.41 11.04
N PRO A 461 -3.56 -15.08 11.00
CA PRO A 461 -2.63 -14.31 10.17
C PRO A 461 -1.16 -14.40 10.61
N ASN A 462 -0.88 -14.77 11.87
CA ASN A 462 0.47 -14.88 12.43
C ASN A 462 0.91 -16.35 12.58
N PHE A 463 0.41 -17.24 11.71
CA PHE A 463 0.64 -18.68 11.80
C PHE A 463 2.14 -19.06 11.88
N PHE A 464 3.00 -18.32 11.17
CA PHE A 464 4.44 -18.61 11.09
C PHE A 464 5.28 -17.90 12.16
N LYS A 465 4.68 -17.07 13.02
CA LYS A 465 5.40 -16.43 14.15
C LYS A 465 6.01 -17.44 15.13
N ASN A 466 5.41 -18.62 15.26
CA ASN A 466 5.80 -19.67 16.22
C ASN A 466 6.62 -20.82 15.61
N LEU A 467 7.41 -20.56 14.57
CA LEU A 467 8.22 -21.59 13.89
C LEU A 467 9.19 -22.34 14.82
N LYS A 468 9.70 -21.67 15.85
CA LYS A 468 10.69 -22.22 16.80
C LYS A 468 10.09 -23.08 17.92
N THR A 469 8.77 -23.17 18.02
CA THR A 469 8.11 -23.86 19.14
C THR A 469 7.09 -24.91 18.71
N ASN A 470 6.66 -24.90 17.45
CA ASN A 470 5.60 -25.79 16.97
C ASN A 470 6.05 -26.62 15.74
N PRO A 471 6.20 -27.96 15.89
CA PRO A 471 6.53 -28.87 14.79
C PRO A 471 5.58 -28.77 13.59
N ALA A 472 4.28 -28.57 13.81
CA ALA A 472 3.29 -28.46 12.73
C ALA A 472 3.51 -27.19 11.88
N VAL A 473 3.85 -26.07 12.51
CA VAL A 473 4.16 -24.81 11.83
C VAL A 473 5.46 -24.96 11.01
N SER A 474 6.47 -25.61 11.59
CA SER A 474 7.73 -25.95 10.91
C SER A 474 7.52 -26.87 9.70
N TYR A 475 6.65 -27.87 9.83
CA TYR A 475 6.21 -28.73 8.73
C TYR A 475 5.60 -27.91 7.59
N TRP A 476 4.61 -27.06 7.88
CA TRP A 476 3.97 -26.25 6.84
C TRP A 476 4.91 -25.25 6.20
N TYR A 477 5.89 -24.74 6.93
CA TYR A 477 6.93 -23.88 6.38
C TYR A 477 7.85 -24.63 5.42
N GLY A 478 8.26 -25.84 5.77
CA GLY A 478 8.99 -26.75 4.87
C GLY A 478 8.19 -27.06 3.60
N PHE A 479 6.90 -27.36 3.77
CA PHE A 479 5.98 -27.64 2.66
C PHE A 479 5.77 -26.43 1.75
N LEU A 480 5.55 -25.25 2.32
CA LEU A 480 5.42 -24.00 1.57
C LEU A 480 6.71 -23.66 0.82
N ARG A 481 7.88 -23.99 1.38
CA ARG A 481 9.17 -23.79 0.70
C ARG A 481 9.38 -24.75 -0.48
N ALA A 482 8.69 -25.88 -0.48
CA ALA A 482 8.69 -26.83 -1.57
C ALA A 482 7.62 -26.50 -2.63
N ASP A 483 6.35 -26.30 -2.29
CA ASP A 483 5.28 -26.14 -3.30
C ASP A 483 4.47 -24.84 -3.18
N GLY A 484 4.87 -23.97 -2.25
CA GLY A 484 4.26 -22.67 -2.04
C GLY A 484 4.94 -21.55 -2.80
N SER A 485 4.27 -20.40 -2.82
CA SER A 485 4.82 -19.14 -3.31
C SER A 485 4.22 -17.98 -2.54
N ILE A 486 5.06 -16.96 -2.34
CA ILE A 486 4.62 -15.62 -1.91
C ILE A 486 4.85 -14.60 -3.05
N SER A 487 4.02 -13.55 -3.10
CA SER A 487 4.18 -12.44 -4.06
C SER A 487 4.19 -11.08 -3.35
N VAL A 488 4.67 -10.05 -4.06
CA VAL A 488 4.76 -8.65 -3.59
C VAL A 488 3.45 -8.07 -3.07
N ARG A 489 2.29 -8.65 -3.41
CA ARG A 489 0.97 -8.23 -2.90
C ARG A 489 0.52 -9.04 -1.68
N TYR A 490 1.47 -9.46 -0.84
CA TYR A 490 1.23 -10.28 0.34
C TYR A 490 0.45 -11.57 0.06
N ARG A 491 0.50 -12.05 -1.19
CA ARG A 491 -0.29 -13.19 -1.63
C ARG A 491 0.47 -14.46 -1.32
N ILE A 492 -0.18 -15.39 -0.64
CA ILE A 492 0.30 -16.74 -0.43
C ILE A 492 -0.52 -17.69 -1.30
N SER A 493 0.17 -18.58 -2.02
CA SER A 493 -0.46 -19.60 -2.84
C SER A 493 0.24 -20.94 -2.77
N ILE A 494 -0.57 -22.01 -2.79
CA ILE A 494 -0.14 -23.39 -2.92
C ILE A 494 -0.99 -24.01 -4.02
N GLU A 495 -0.37 -24.71 -4.95
CA GLU A 495 -1.04 -25.43 -6.02
C GLU A 495 -0.47 -26.83 -6.13
N LEU A 496 -1.34 -27.83 -6.05
CA LEU A 496 -0.99 -29.25 -6.04
C LEU A 496 -1.82 -29.99 -7.09
N SER A 497 -1.40 -31.22 -7.42
CA SER A 497 -2.27 -32.13 -8.15
C SER A 497 -3.53 -32.43 -7.34
N VAL A 498 -4.69 -32.64 -7.99
CA VAL A 498 -5.96 -32.92 -7.30
C VAL A 498 -5.87 -34.14 -6.36
N LYS A 499 -5.04 -35.13 -6.66
CA LYS A 499 -4.82 -36.30 -5.78
C LYS A 499 -4.26 -35.92 -4.39
N ASP A 500 -3.67 -34.74 -4.26
CA ASP A 500 -3.07 -34.22 -3.03
C ASP A 500 -3.92 -33.08 -2.41
N LYS A 501 -5.18 -32.92 -2.85
CA LYS A 501 -6.11 -31.88 -2.37
C LYS A 501 -6.30 -31.88 -0.84
N ASP A 502 -6.23 -33.04 -0.19
CA ASP A 502 -6.30 -33.15 1.27
C ASP A 502 -5.23 -32.32 1.99
N ARG A 503 -4.06 -32.10 1.36
CA ARG A 503 -3.04 -31.21 1.92
C ARG A 503 -3.49 -29.76 1.96
N LEU A 504 -4.19 -29.31 0.92
CA LEU A 504 -4.75 -27.96 0.89
C LEU A 504 -5.86 -27.79 1.93
N ILE A 505 -6.66 -28.84 2.17
CA ILE A 505 -7.67 -28.84 3.24
C ILE A 505 -6.99 -28.69 4.60
N GLN A 506 -5.96 -29.50 4.88
CA GLN A 506 -5.26 -29.42 6.16
C GLN A 506 -4.51 -28.10 6.37
N PHE A 507 -3.91 -27.54 5.32
CA PHE A 507 -3.30 -26.21 5.43
C PHE A 507 -4.35 -25.13 5.63
N ALA A 508 -5.48 -25.21 4.91
CA ALA A 508 -6.60 -24.29 5.06
C ALA A 508 -7.13 -24.31 6.50
N ASP A 509 -7.33 -25.49 7.09
CA ASP A 509 -7.72 -25.63 8.49
C ASP A 509 -6.68 -25.03 9.45
N ALA A 510 -5.39 -25.28 9.20
CA ALA A 510 -4.30 -24.79 10.05
C ALA A 510 -4.20 -23.26 10.10
N VAL A 511 -4.43 -22.59 8.96
CA VAL A 511 -4.40 -21.11 8.87
C VAL A 511 -5.78 -20.48 9.08
N GLY A 512 -6.84 -21.28 9.15
CA GLY A 512 -8.22 -20.81 9.24
C GLY A 512 -8.74 -20.15 7.95
N LEU A 513 -8.37 -20.72 6.80
CA LEU A 513 -8.92 -20.38 5.49
C LEU A 513 -10.20 -21.22 5.26
N ASP A 514 -11.28 -20.59 4.80
CA ASP A 514 -12.48 -21.33 4.40
C ASP A 514 -12.16 -22.36 3.29
N ARG A 515 -12.51 -23.62 3.54
CA ARG A 515 -12.32 -24.75 2.61
C ARG A 515 -12.99 -24.53 1.26
N THR A 516 -14.08 -23.75 1.18
CA THR A 516 -14.75 -23.42 -0.09
C THR A 516 -13.86 -22.60 -1.03
N ARG A 517 -12.77 -22.00 -0.51
CA ARG A 517 -11.79 -21.27 -1.30
C ARG A 517 -10.74 -22.15 -1.96
N ILE A 518 -10.73 -23.44 -1.67
CA ILE A 518 -9.94 -24.42 -2.42
C ILE A 518 -10.60 -24.59 -3.78
N LYS A 519 -9.91 -24.15 -4.83
CA LYS A 519 -10.41 -24.17 -6.20
C LYS A 519 -9.68 -25.24 -7.00
N GLU A 520 -10.35 -25.77 -8.00
CA GLU A 520 -9.75 -26.67 -8.98
C GLU A 520 -9.65 -25.96 -10.32
N ARG A 521 -8.59 -26.27 -11.08
CA ARG A 521 -8.44 -25.81 -12.46
C ARG A 521 -7.76 -26.87 -13.30
N ILE A 522 -8.10 -26.89 -14.59
CA ILE A 522 -7.43 -27.73 -15.57
C ILE A 522 -6.38 -26.87 -16.28
N ARG A 523 -5.12 -27.32 -16.26
CA ARG A 523 -4.05 -26.74 -17.09
C ARG A 523 -3.78 -27.66 -18.25
N TYR A 524 -3.82 -27.11 -19.46
CA TYR A 524 -3.47 -27.86 -20.66
C TYR A 524 -1.99 -27.68 -20.97
N HIS A 525 -1.31 -28.80 -21.15
CA HIS A 525 0.10 -28.86 -21.50
C HIS A 525 0.25 -29.82 -22.68
N ARG A 526 1.03 -29.43 -23.71
CA ARG A 526 1.40 -30.37 -24.76
C ARG A 526 2.38 -31.38 -24.18
N TYR A 527 2.23 -32.67 -24.43
CA TYR A 527 3.16 -33.69 -23.96
C TYR A 527 3.28 -34.76 -25.02
N LYS A 528 4.45 -34.84 -25.65
CA LYS A 528 4.73 -35.74 -26.78
C LYS A 528 3.78 -35.47 -27.96
N GLY A 529 3.51 -34.20 -28.26
CA GLY A 529 2.61 -33.75 -29.32
C GLY A 529 1.15 -33.59 -28.90
N ASP A 530 0.70 -34.33 -27.89
CA ASP A 530 -0.69 -34.35 -27.45
C ASP A 530 -1.01 -33.27 -26.41
N LEU A 531 -2.12 -32.54 -26.57
CA LEU A 531 -2.60 -31.61 -25.54
C LEU A 531 -3.25 -32.39 -24.39
N LYS A 532 -2.57 -32.49 -23.25
CA LYS A 532 -3.06 -33.17 -22.03
C LYS A 532 -3.53 -32.17 -20.99
N GLY A 533 -4.72 -32.40 -20.44
CA GLY A 533 -5.26 -31.65 -19.31
C GLY A 533 -4.77 -32.23 -17.98
N TYR A 534 -4.24 -31.38 -17.11
CA TYR A 534 -3.82 -31.71 -15.76
C TYR A 534 -4.68 -30.93 -14.77
N THR A 535 -5.50 -31.64 -14.01
CA THR A 535 -6.30 -31.00 -12.96
C THR A 535 -5.43 -30.74 -11.74
N SER A 536 -5.38 -29.48 -11.31
CA SER A 536 -4.75 -29.04 -10.08
C SER A 536 -5.79 -28.49 -9.12
N ALA A 537 -5.55 -28.68 -7.82
CA ALA A 537 -6.24 -27.97 -6.76
C ALA A 537 -5.31 -26.86 -6.26
N TYR A 538 -5.85 -25.71 -5.90
CA TYR A 538 -5.06 -24.59 -5.40
C TYR A 538 -5.81 -23.77 -4.35
N ILE A 539 -5.03 -23.14 -3.50
CA ILE A 539 -5.47 -22.08 -2.60
C ILE A 539 -4.71 -20.81 -2.89
N GLN A 540 -5.39 -19.69 -2.71
CA GLN A 540 -4.80 -18.36 -2.84
C GLN A 540 -5.50 -17.40 -1.89
N PHE A 541 -4.72 -16.74 -1.04
CA PHE A 541 -5.19 -15.71 -0.13
C PHE A 541 -4.10 -14.66 0.08
N GLU A 542 -4.48 -13.54 0.66
CA GLU A 542 -3.58 -12.42 0.93
C GLU A 542 -3.44 -12.29 2.45
N SER A 543 -2.21 -12.30 2.96
CA SER A 543 -1.95 -12.02 4.36
C SER A 543 -0.65 -11.28 4.57
N LYS A 544 -0.73 -9.99 4.94
CA LYS A 544 0.43 -9.13 5.19
C LYS A 544 1.26 -9.66 6.37
N SER A 545 0.63 -9.99 7.48
CA SER A 545 1.33 -10.52 8.66
C SER A 545 2.01 -11.85 8.36
N MET A 546 1.31 -12.80 7.73
CA MET A 546 1.89 -14.09 7.36
C MET A 546 3.03 -13.93 6.34
N HIS A 547 2.86 -13.02 5.38
CA HIS A 547 3.90 -12.69 4.43
C HIS A 547 5.14 -12.11 5.13
N ASN A 548 4.96 -11.22 6.11
CA ASN A 548 6.05 -10.66 6.89
C ASN A 548 6.76 -11.72 7.72
N ASP A 549 6.03 -12.60 8.42
CA ASP A 549 6.62 -13.76 9.13
C ASP A 549 7.51 -14.60 8.18
N LEU A 550 7.04 -14.83 6.94
CA LEU A 550 7.80 -15.55 5.92
C LEU A 550 9.02 -14.76 5.45
N VAL A 551 8.91 -13.45 5.18
CA VAL A 551 10.05 -12.62 4.75
C VAL A 551 11.11 -12.50 5.84
N GLU A 552 10.73 -12.32 7.10
CA GLU A 552 11.64 -12.24 8.25
C GLU A 552 12.48 -13.51 8.41
N THR A 553 11.91 -14.67 8.06
CA THR A 553 12.63 -15.96 8.04
C THR A 553 13.46 -16.18 6.77
N LYS A 554 13.58 -15.16 5.92
CA LYS A 554 14.25 -15.20 4.61
C LYS A 554 13.62 -16.23 3.67
N PHE A 555 12.30 -16.39 3.71
CA PHE A 555 11.58 -17.22 2.74
C PHE A 555 11.79 -16.68 1.32
N GLN A 556 11.95 -17.60 0.36
CA GLN A 556 12.11 -17.27 -1.04
C GLN A 556 11.22 -18.18 -1.88
N SER A 557 10.35 -17.60 -2.71
CA SER A 557 9.43 -18.34 -3.57
C SER A 557 10.13 -19.15 -4.66
N SER A 558 11.34 -18.75 -5.07
CA SER A 558 12.08 -19.45 -6.13
C SER A 558 13.05 -20.47 -5.54
N LYS A 559 12.84 -21.74 -5.87
CA LYS A 559 13.71 -22.87 -5.49
C LYS A 559 15.15 -22.70 -5.92
N SER A 560 15.41 -22.00 -7.02
CA SER A 560 16.78 -21.76 -7.51
C SER A 560 17.51 -20.69 -6.70
N VAL A 561 16.78 -19.80 -6.01
CA VAL A 561 17.37 -18.72 -5.20
C VAL A 561 17.65 -19.21 -3.78
N VAL A 562 16.89 -20.20 -3.30
CA VAL A 562 17.08 -20.85 -2.00
C VAL A 562 18.49 -21.46 -1.92
N LYS A 563 19.36 -20.92 -1.07
CA LYS A 563 20.76 -21.40 -0.94
C LYS A 563 21.03 -22.22 0.32
N SER A 564 20.22 -22.10 1.36
CA SER A 564 20.49 -22.70 2.68
C SER A 564 19.23 -23.10 3.44
N VAL A 565 19.39 -24.06 4.34
CA VAL A 565 18.42 -24.42 5.39
C VAL A 565 18.19 -23.20 6.29
N PRO A 566 16.93 -22.90 6.70
CA PRO A 566 16.65 -21.78 7.60
C PRO A 566 17.49 -21.83 8.88
N ASN A 567 17.91 -20.66 9.39
CA ASN A 567 18.71 -20.57 10.61
C ASN A 567 18.00 -21.20 11.82
N TYR A 568 16.69 -20.98 11.97
CA TYR A 568 15.93 -21.56 13.08
C TYR A 568 15.97 -23.09 13.12
N VAL A 569 16.05 -23.75 11.95
CA VAL A 569 16.18 -25.21 11.83
C VAL A 569 17.56 -25.65 12.27
N LYS A 570 18.61 -24.91 11.89
CA LYS A 570 19.99 -25.18 12.30
C LYS A 570 20.18 -25.00 13.81
N GLU A 571 19.63 -23.93 14.36
CA GLU A 571 19.60 -23.63 15.81
C GLU A 571 18.88 -24.75 16.57
N SER A 572 17.66 -25.08 16.16
CA SER A 572 16.86 -26.15 16.78
C SER A 572 17.61 -27.49 16.77
N LEU A 573 18.23 -27.86 15.64
CA LEU A 573 18.99 -29.10 15.56
C LEU A 573 20.25 -29.10 16.44
N SER A 574 20.93 -27.96 16.54
CA SER A 574 22.10 -27.79 17.42
C SER A 574 21.71 -27.93 18.90
N GLU A 575 20.62 -27.28 19.32
CA GLU A 575 20.08 -27.41 20.67
C GLU A 575 19.65 -28.85 20.98
N ALA A 576 18.92 -29.50 20.07
CA ALA A 576 18.48 -30.89 20.22
C ALA A 576 19.66 -31.85 20.48
N LYS A 577 20.77 -31.68 19.74
CA LYS A 577 21.99 -32.50 19.87
C LYS A 577 22.75 -32.25 21.16
N LYS A 578 22.63 -31.06 21.76
CA LYS A 578 23.18 -30.77 23.10
C LYS A 578 22.37 -31.43 24.21
N ILE A 579 21.04 -31.54 24.02
CA ILE A 579 20.12 -32.09 25.02
C ILE A 579 20.21 -33.61 25.09
N SER A 580 20.28 -34.31 23.96
CA SER A 580 20.23 -35.77 23.93
C SER A 580 20.95 -36.38 22.74
N ASN A 581 21.56 -37.55 22.94
CA ASN A 581 22.06 -38.40 21.85
C ASN A 581 20.92 -38.89 20.95
N GLN A 582 19.71 -39.04 21.52
CA GLN A 582 18.48 -39.27 20.78
C GLN A 582 17.80 -37.95 20.40
N TRP A 583 18.56 -37.00 19.87
CA TRP A 583 18.11 -35.63 19.61
C TRP A 583 16.79 -35.54 18.83
N TRP A 584 16.49 -36.51 17.98
CA TRP A 584 15.26 -36.55 17.17
C TRP A 584 13.98 -36.69 17.99
N THR A 585 14.05 -37.16 19.25
CA THR A 585 12.89 -37.28 20.14
C THR A 585 12.61 -35.99 20.91
N THR A 586 13.59 -35.08 21.00
CA THR A 586 13.45 -33.78 21.66
C THR A 586 12.51 -32.86 20.88
N SER A 587 11.92 -31.85 21.54
CA SER A 587 11.03 -30.89 20.88
C SER A 587 11.72 -30.17 19.71
N GLN A 588 12.95 -29.70 19.93
CA GLN A 588 13.76 -29.00 18.93
C GLN A 588 14.16 -29.93 17.76
N GLY A 589 14.46 -31.20 18.06
CA GLY A 589 14.72 -32.20 17.03
C GLY A 589 13.50 -32.45 16.16
N LYS A 590 12.31 -32.57 16.76
CA LYS A 590 11.04 -32.69 16.04
C LYS A 590 10.74 -31.48 15.18
N ILE A 591 11.04 -30.27 15.63
CA ILE A 591 10.88 -29.04 14.82
C ILE A 591 11.76 -29.09 13.58
N ALA A 592 13.04 -29.43 13.73
CA ALA A 592 13.97 -29.51 12.61
C ALA A 592 13.59 -30.62 11.61
N LEU A 593 13.19 -31.79 12.12
CA LEU A 593 12.72 -32.91 11.31
C LEU A 593 11.39 -32.63 10.61
N SER A 594 10.48 -31.90 11.26
CA SER A 594 9.21 -31.50 10.67
C SER A 594 9.40 -30.57 9.48
N PHE A 595 10.35 -29.63 9.54
CA PHE A 595 10.73 -28.83 8.38
C PHE A 595 11.17 -29.71 7.21
N LEU A 596 12.06 -30.67 7.47
CA LEU A 596 12.56 -31.58 6.44
C LEU A 596 11.43 -32.46 5.88
N LEU A 597 10.53 -32.94 6.73
CA LEU A 597 9.35 -33.72 6.34
C LEU A 597 8.41 -32.91 5.45
N GLY A 598 8.14 -31.66 5.81
CA GLY A 598 7.31 -30.76 5.00
C GLY A 598 7.92 -30.53 3.62
N PHE A 599 9.23 -30.27 3.57
CA PHE A 599 9.95 -30.11 2.30
C PHE A 599 9.91 -31.40 1.46
N TYR A 600 10.11 -32.56 2.09
CA TYR A 600 9.97 -33.88 1.46
C TYR A 600 8.55 -34.14 0.96
N ASP A 601 7.52 -33.71 1.68
CA ASP A 601 6.14 -33.90 1.26
C ASP A 601 5.76 -33.03 0.06
N GLY A 602 6.38 -31.87 -0.12
CA GLY A 602 6.29 -31.15 -1.39
C GLY A 602 7.17 -31.78 -2.47
N ASP A 603 8.49 -31.67 -2.31
CA ASP A 603 9.49 -31.90 -3.37
C ASP A 603 10.25 -33.23 -3.25
N GLY A 604 9.71 -34.20 -2.51
CA GLY A 604 10.32 -35.52 -2.31
C GLY A 604 9.58 -36.69 -2.97
N HIS A 605 10.25 -37.84 -2.95
CA HIS A 605 9.72 -39.10 -3.46
C HIS A 605 10.08 -40.26 -2.52
N TYR A 606 9.09 -41.12 -2.27
CA TYR A 606 9.27 -42.37 -1.55
C TYR A 606 9.78 -43.45 -2.51
N LYS A 607 10.95 -44.05 -2.23
CA LYS A 607 11.57 -45.06 -3.10
C LYS A 607 11.21 -46.50 -2.73
N GLY A 608 10.27 -46.71 -1.79
CA GLY A 608 10.02 -48.02 -1.19
C GLY A 608 10.95 -48.32 -0.01
N GLY A 609 10.57 -49.30 0.80
CA GLY A 609 11.30 -49.68 2.02
C GLY A 609 11.47 -48.50 2.98
N LYS A 610 12.69 -48.30 3.47
CA LYS A 610 13.08 -47.14 4.30
C LYS A 610 13.91 -46.15 3.49
N SER A 611 13.45 -45.74 2.31
CA SER A 611 14.23 -44.85 1.44
C SER A 611 13.41 -43.67 0.92
N ALA A 612 13.97 -42.47 1.08
CA ALA A 612 13.39 -41.23 0.60
C ALA A 612 14.44 -40.40 -0.13
N VAL A 613 13.98 -39.69 -1.16
CA VAL A 613 14.77 -38.72 -1.90
C VAL A 613 14.05 -37.38 -1.88
N ILE A 614 14.80 -36.30 -1.68
CA ILE A 614 14.33 -34.93 -1.90
C ILE A 614 14.98 -34.35 -3.15
N TYR A 615 14.26 -33.48 -3.83
CA TYR A 615 14.73 -32.79 -5.02
C TYR A 615 14.78 -31.27 -4.80
N SER A 616 15.65 -30.59 -5.54
CA SER A 616 15.69 -29.13 -5.58
C SER A 616 16.39 -28.62 -6.83
N ALA A 617 16.04 -27.42 -7.28
CA ALA A 617 16.80 -26.69 -8.29
C ALA A 617 18.10 -26.09 -7.73
N SER A 618 18.29 -26.09 -6.41
CA SER A 618 19.48 -25.54 -5.76
C SER A 618 20.36 -26.65 -5.17
N LYS A 619 21.52 -26.89 -5.78
CA LYS A 619 22.54 -27.80 -5.25
C LYS A 619 23.04 -27.33 -3.88
N MET A 620 23.25 -26.02 -3.72
CA MET A 620 23.71 -25.42 -2.47
C MET A 620 22.77 -25.75 -1.30
N PHE A 621 21.47 -25.66 -1.54
CA PHE A 621 20.47 -26.01 -0.53
C PHE A 621 20.56 -27.48 -0.13
N LEU A 622 20.65 -28.41 -1.09
CA LEU A 622 20.77 -29.83 -0.78
C LEU A 622 22.08 -30.18 -0.08
N GLU A 623 23.19 -29.53 -0.44
CA GLU A 623 24.47 -29.72 0.28
C GLU A 623 24.38 -29.18 1.72
N ASP A 624 23.67 -28.08 1.95
CA ASP A 624 23.43 -27.57 3.30
C ASP A 624 22.50 -28.50 4.10
N VAL A 625 21.43 -29.05 3.49
CA VAL A 625 20.60 -30.10 4.11
C VAL A 625 21.45 -31.30 4.48
N LYS A 626 22.29 -31.78 3.54
CA LYS A 626 23.21 -32.89 3.76
C LYS A 626 24.12 -32.63 4.96
N LYS A 627 24.75 -31.46 5.02
CA LYS A 627 25.64 -31.05 6.12
C LYS A 627 24.89 -30.96 7.46
N VAL A 628 23.76 -30.24 7.49
CA VAL A 628 22.99 -29.99 8.72
C VAL A 628 22.49 -31.29 9.35
N PHE A 629 21.91 -32.18 8.54
CA PHE A 629 21.33 -33.44 9.01
C PHE A 629 22.32 -34.61 9.05
N GLY A 630 23.60 -34.41 8.67
CA GLY A 630 24.63 -35.44 8.71
C GLY A 630 24.40 -36.59 7.72
N ILE A 631 23.88 -36.28 6.53
CA ILE A 631 23.56 -37.26 5.50
C ILE A 631 24.87 -37.67 4.78
N LYS A 632 25.15 -38.98 4.73
CA LYS A 632 26.36 -39.52 4.08
C LYS A 632 26.26 -39.53 2.55
N ASN A 633 25.05 -39.65 2.03
CA ASN A 633 24.80 -39.74 0.59
C ASN A 633 25.22 -38.44 -0.11
N ARG A 634 25.81 -38.58 -1.31
CA ARG A 634 26.17 -37.43 -2.15
C ARG A 634 24.93 -36.80 -2.79
N VAL A 635 24.98 -35.48 -3.00
CA VAL A 635 23.99 -34.79 -3.85
C VAL A 635 24.27 -35.16 -5.30
N LEU A 636 23.26 -35.67 -5.99
CA LEU A 636 23.34 -36.10 -7.38
C LEU A 636 22.75 -35.03 -8.29
N THR A 637 23.41 -34.77 -9.41
CA THR A 637 22.86 -33.96 -10.50
C THR A 637 21.95 -34.85 -11.34
N SER A 638 20.65 -34.58 -11.33
CA SER A 638 19.67 -35.25 -12.19
C SER A 638 19.50 -34.54 -13.53
N ARG A 639 19.78 -33.23 -13.59
CA ARG A 639 19.83 -32.42 -14.81
C ARG A 639 20.84 -31.30 -14.62
N VAL A 640 21.70 -31.06 -15.60
CA VAL A 640 22.76 -30.04 -15.47
C VAL A 640 22.15 -28.65 -15.74
N PRO A 641 22.57 -27.60 -15.02
CA PRO A 641 22.23 -26.23 -15.39
C PRO A 641 22.77 -25.88 -16.78
N GLY A 642 22.01 -25.11 -17.57
CA GLY A 642 22.40 -24.71 -18.92
C GLY A 642 22.01 -25.71 -20.01
N GLU A 643 21.74 -26.97 -19.66
CA GLU A 643 21.27 -27.97 -20.64
C GLU A 643 19.90 -27.59 -21.20
N THR A 644 19.73 -27.76 -22.51
CA THR A 644 18.42 -27.78 -23.14
C THR A 644 17.60 -28.90 -22.53
N ALA A 645 16.45 -28.54 -21.98
CA ALA A 645 15.50 -29.48 -21.44
C ALA A 645 14.12 -29.26 -22.03
N TRP A 646 13.35 -30.34 -22.05
CA TRP A 646 11.99 -30.33 -22.57
C TRP A 646 11.02 -30.54 -21.42
N ILE A 647 10.13 -29.58 -21.22
CA ILE A 647 8.96 -29.72 -20.36
C ILE A 647 7.75 -29.39 -21.23
N PHE A 648 6.85 -30.36 -21.36
CA PHE A 648 5.60 -30.17 -22.09
C PHE A 648 5.78 -29.64 -23.53
N ASP A 649 6.70 -30.26 -24.27
CA ASP A 649 7.08 -29.89 -25.65
C ASP A 649 7.59 -28.45 -25.80
N ARG A 650 7.96 -27.80 -24.69
CA ARG A 650 8.66 -26.52 -24.69
C ARG A 650 10.12 -26.76 -24.32
N GLU A 651 10.98 -26.32 -25.22
CA GLU A 651 12.40 -26.19 -24.96
C GLU A 651 12.62 -25.09 -23.91
N TYR A 652 13.46 -25.35 -22.92
CA TYR A 652 13.90 -24.35 -21.97
C TYR A 652 15.31 -24.67 -21.48
N THR A 653 16.06 -23.64 -21.12
CA THR A 653 17.36 -23.80 -20.47
C THR A 653 17.16 -24.25 -19.03
N SER A 654 17.62 -25.46 -18.71
CA SER A 654 17.54 -26.05 -17.38
C SER A 654 18.25 -25.16 -16.37
N LYS A 655 17.60 -24.91 -15.21
CA LYS A 655 18.25 -24.29 -14.04
C LYS A 655 19.04 -25.28 -13.18
N GLY A 656 19.15 -26.53 -13.64
CA GLY A 656 19.65 -27.64 -12.85
C GLY A 656 18.56 -28.31 -12.04
N PHE A 657 18.70 -29.61 -11.84
CA PHE A 657 17.83 -30.39 -10.95
C PHE A 657 18.69 -31.39 -10.19
N TYR A 658 18.62 -31.35 -8.87
CA TYR A 658 19.47 -32.12 -7.99
C TYR A 658 18.64 -32.99 -7.07
N SER A 659 19.22 -34.10 -6.61
CA SER A 659 18.57 -35.02 -5.68
C SER A 659 19.48 -35.42 -4.54
N LEU A 660 18.89 -35.65 -3.37
CA LEU A 660 19.58 -36.13 -2.17
C LEU A 660 18.79 -37.28 -1.54
N SER A 661 19.43 -38.44 -1.43
CA SER A 661 18.88 -39.57 -0.66
C SER A 661 19.08 -39.35 0.82
N LEU A 662 18.00 -39.40 1.61
CA LEU A 662 18.04 -39.13 3.06
C LEU A 662 18.61 -40.31 3.87
N GLY A 663 18.52 -41.53 3.32
CA GLY A 663 18.88 -42.76 4.02
C GLY A 663 17.82 -43.22 5.04
N PRO A 664 17.84 -44.50 5.45
CA PRO A 664 16.76 -45.12 6.22
C PRO A 664 16.59 -44.55 7.63
N ARG A 665 17.71 -44.35 8.33
CA ARG A 665 17.69 -43.87 9.70
C ARG A 665 17.06 -42.46 9.82
N LEU A 666 17.43 -41.54 8.94
CA LEU A 666 16.86 -40.19 8.95
C LEU A 666 15.40 -40.19 8.48
N PHE A 667 15.06 -41.06 7.53
CA PHE A 667 13.68 -41.21 7.07
C PHE A 667 12.74 -41.66 8.20
N ASP A 668 13.13 -42.65 8.99
CA ASP A 668 12.35 -43.11 10.15
C ASP A 668 12.16 -41.97 11.18
N MET A 669 13.25 -41.29 11.56
CA MET A 669 13.19 -40.12 12.47
C MET A 669 12.26 -39.02 11.94
N MET A 670 12.31 -38.77 10.63
CA MET A 670 11.49 -37.77 9.97
C MET A 670 9.99 -38.14 10.02
N MET A 671 9.64 -39.41 9.80
CA MET A 671 8.24 -39.88 9.85
C MET A 671 7.63 -39.82 11.25
N ASP A 672 8.44 -40.00 12.28
CA ASP A 672 8.04 -39.93 13.69
C ASP A 672 7.89 -38.48 14.20
N SER A 673 8.45 -37.50 13.47
CA SER A 673 8.46 -36.10 13.92
C SER A 673 7.09 -35.42 13.84
N TYR A 674 6.25 -35.79 12.87
CA TYR A 674 4.94 -35.18 12.66
C TYR A 674 3.98 -36.13 11.91
N TYR A 675 2.94 -36.59 12.61
CA TYR A 675 2.04 -37.66 12.15
C TYR A 675 1.17 -37.29 10.93
N ASN A 676 0.83 -36.01 10.80
CA ASN A 676 -0.09 -35.50 9.77
C ASN A 676 0.61 -35.22 8.43
N SER A 677 1.60 -36.02 8.03
CA SER A 677 2.28 -35.88 6.74
C SER A 677 1.49 -36.61 5.61
N MET A 678 1.95 -36.54 4.36
CA MET A 678 1.27 -37.15 3.22
C MET A 678 1.24 -38.69 3.30
N LYS A 679 0.05 -39.27 3.40
CA LYS A 679 -0.15 -40.73 3.51
C LYS A 679 0.60 -41.54 2.44
N ARG A 680 0.52 -41.12 1.17
CA ARG A 680 1.17 -41.82 0.04
C ARG A 680 2.71 -41.77 0.05
N LYS A 681 3.31 -40.93 0.89
CA LYS A 681 4.77 -40.81 1.07
C LYS A 681 5.25 -41.48 2.37
N ARG A 682 4.34 -42.07 3.14
CA ARG A 682 4.65 -42.89 4.31
C ARG A 682 4.72 -44.36 3.90
N PRO A 683 5.58 -45.18 4.53
CA PRO A 683 5.48 -46.63 4.43
C PRO A 683 4.09 -47.10 4.88
N SER A 684 3.50 -48.08 4.20
CA SER A 684 2.30 -48.72 4.73
C SER A 684 2.67 -49.57 5.95
N ALA A 685 1.76 -49.71 6.91
CA ALA A 685 1.99 -50.57 8.07
C ALA A 685 2.39 -52.00 7.64
N ASP A 686 1.82 -52.50 6.55
CA ASP A 686 2.12 -53.81 5.98
C ASP A 686 3.54 -53.94 5.41
N THR A 687 4.15 -52.82 4.96
CA THR A 687 5.52 -52.85 4.40
C THR A 687 6.57 -53.10 5.49
N ASN A 688 6.26 -52.79 6.76
CA ASN A 688 7.18 -53.02 7.88
C ASN A 688 7.29 -54.51 8.25
N LEU A 689 6.26 -55.33 7.98
CA LEU A 689 6.27 -56.77 8.25
C LEU A 689 7.13 -57.55 7.25
N GLN A 690 7.11 -57.19 5.97
CA GLN A 690 7.87 -57.91 4.94
C GLN A 690 9.38 -57.64 4.99
N ASN A 691 9.82 -56.42 5.31
CA ASN A 691 11.25 -56.11 5.42
C ASN A 691 11.91 -56.70 6.67
N PHE A 692 11.14 -56.93 7.75
CA PHE A 692 11.68 -57.55 8.96
C PHE A 692 11.99 -59.05 8.77
N LEU A 693 11.29 -59.71 7.85
CA LEU A 693 11.53 -61.12 7.51
C LEU A 693 12.66 -61.31 6.49
N GLY A 694 12.97 -60.30 5.66
CA GLY A 694 14.01 -60.37 4.64
C GLY A 694 15.44 -60.07 5.14
N ASP A 695 15.60 -59.39 6.27
CA ASP A 695 16.91 -59.12 6.90
C ASP A 695 17.36 -60.24 7.87
N LEU A 696 16.56 -61.31 8.03
CA LEU A 696 16.86 -62.50 8.85
C LEU A 696 17.24 -63.74 8.02
N THR A 697 17.36 -63.60 6.70
CA THR A 697 17.82 -64.62 5.74
C THR A 697 18.97 -64.07 4.93
#